data_AF-A0A1V2DQN7-F1
#
_entry.id   AF-A0A1V2DQN7-F1
#
_cell.length_a   1.000
_cell.length_b   1.000
_cell.length_c   1.000
_cell.angle_alpha   90.00
_cell.angle_beta   90.00
_cell.angle_gamma   90.00
#
_symmetry.space_group_name_H-M   'P 1'
#
loop_
_entity.id
_entity.type
_entity.pdbx_description
1 polymer ?
#
loop_
_entity_poly.entity_id
_entity_poly.type
_entity_poly.pdbx_seq_one_letter_code
_entity_poly.pdbx_strand_id
1 'polypeptide(L)'
;MLITVSLMTACGGGSGGGGDGDSRDDGSVSITGKVTDPEISGAAVHLEDADGQALTRIVQTGDDGRFSFTLDAAAVDEGLRVIAVGGRDTATGQDLGSLTLAAPYAGTGTDTVVSPLSTLALAYQDANGTIAGLAQLLGLSEPELLADPAGSLAAQRASLLTTDLLVALKGVEAPVQDLLEQLLMVSGDFAAAAARLAGDPEIPDEVEASLLRAAQRIQALDGLATPPADAEALVLAMNRIQVRQGLAAYLEQSLGFVPANETEEQRLSDLAEAILAALGGAGVPADSAALVNMARYLVVAHGLTAEVLSADTFEVPQPLDPDNLLPLLADSDVLETALPLAQEELLGDDNEARLNYFMRSDQSPYYQAARLFDGVIDDQVLDPIYASVAIGQAEAGLVESAMLTVASSIFQKTWKAQAYKGIGLAQASFGDLDGAQASWQKALSLYDAYLATTEDGSGVPVISADDGLFYQSLSRALRDAGFPEQADQALAPLNTYFDAMAGQPYTTAYGRLAVAAGSNAEDLVTEAVAQGLAGDAFDAALSSVTFFHDVVSGMGKRDSEDKCYALKTMQLASVGEDYLQLALPDRARAVLEEYEALFDVACNQAAVATYADNFAGIYGALGLTDEFKALVAGDVRAYDQAHDKHYEADALAALAVYEARDLANAGEVEAAIDTVVASTDDLAEQVELLTFTGEGSTQSGKRYLARLLWDDGQPEAALAVADAAFDIATSAAFAAAETTPGNYLGQGCRKVAILYHWLERTDLARTRMDACAALGESRMSQWSTEEQAKAWGQLAGGYYFIGAFETSQTYLDRWESLIDQLGDSGTRASQYADMALFRASNASYDLALASMAASVQASLSAATVTDNQETLDDAIHDVLGGSGNTGRVDEYQSLIEFLRTAIGPEAPETAAAAASEAKALLRRVLVGEDGASGLLPLIAALNDPEDQETYRQDLVYWLTYAGYGSEAEVLAREVELATSRNARLARVAEAWVAADDYPSTTVARFDYDGDGRPDFYSPDSTEQQRTEFGLALDADIDGDGIPDATDATPYCASCDL
;
A
#
# COMPACT_ATOMS: atom_id res chain seq x y z
N MET A 1 54.64 -7.39 20.28
CA MET A 1 55.11 -8.66 19.68
C MET A 1 54.01 -9.06 18.72
N LEU A 2 54.28 -8.93 17.42
CA LEU A 2 53.30 -9.06 16.34
C LEU A 2 52.72 -10.48 16.26
N ILE A 3 51.40 -10.58 16.05
CA ILE A 3 50.82 -11.62 15.21
C ILE A 3 49.84 -10.93 14.24
N THR A 4 50.04 -11.30 12.99
CA THR A 4 49.50 -10.79 11.72
C THR A 4 48.11 -11.38 11.45
N VAL A 5 47.17 -10.57 10.95
CA VAL A 5 45.96 -11.05 10.26
C VAL A 5 45.86 -10.32 8.93
N SER A 6 45.70 -11.09 7.86
CA SER A 6 45.60 -10.68 6.46
C SER A 6 44.21 -10.13 6.16
N LEU A 7 44.14 -8.91 5.63
CA LEU A 7 42.93 -8.31 5.05
C LEU A 7 42.87 -8.60 3.55
N MET A 8 41.77 -9.20 3.11
CA MET A 8 41.33 -9.23 1.72
C MET A 8 40.70 -7.87 1.38
N THR A 9 41.07 -7.35 0.21
CA THR A 9 40.66 -6.06 -0.36
C THR A 9 39.29 -6.17 -1.03
N ALA A 10 38.32 -5.36 -0.59
CA ALA A 10 37.17 -4.93 -1.37
C ALA A 10 37.17 -3.39 -1.41
N CYS A 11 36.97 -2.84 -2.61
CA CYS A 11 37.12 -1.43 -2.94
C CYS A 11 36.11 -0.53 -2.21
N GLY A 12 36.59 0.26 -1.25
CA GLY A 12 35.89 1.41 -0.70
C GLY A 12 36.91 2.53 -0.49
N GLY A 13 37.04 3.42 -1.48
CA GLY A 13 38.01 4.51 -1.47
C GLY A 13 37.36 5.84 -1.11
N GLY A 14 37.30 6.16 0.18
CA GLY A 14 37.20 7.55 0.67
C GLY A 14 38.61 8.09 0.93
N SER A 15 38.89 9.32 0.48
CA SER A 15 40.23 9.94 0.58
C SER A 15 40.22 11.23 1.40
N GLY A 16 41.25 11.37 2.24
CA GLY A 16 41.72 12.59 2.87
C GLY A 16 42.66 12.23 4.03
N GLY A 17 43.92 12.66 4.15
CA GLY A 17 44.83 13.42 3.31
C GLY A 17 46.21 13.49 4.02
N GLY A 18 47.30 13.70 3.27
CA GLY A 18 48.59 14.11 3.83
C GLY A 18 49.85 13.64 3.07
N GLY A 19 50.50 14.57 2.35
CA GLY A 19 51.95 14.54 2.15
C GLY A 19 52.49 14.67 0.71
N ASP A 20 52.76 15.92 0.30
CA ASP A 20 53.78 16.41 -0.64
C ASP A 20 53.86 15.87 -2.09
N GLY A 21 53.43 16.73 -3.02
CA GLY A 21 54.29 17.14 -4.14
C GLY A 21 54.04 16.51 -5.51
N ASP A 22 52.97 16.89 -6.20
CA ASP A 22 52.99 17.39 -7.58
C ASP A 22 51.60 17.97 -7.92
N SER A 23 51.51 19.27 -8.18
CA SER A 23 50.25 19.96 -8.48
C SER A 23 49.76 19.60 -9.88
N ARG A 24 48.84 18.63 -9.97
CA ARG A 24 47.85 18.56 -11.04
C ARG A 24 46.53 19.08 -10.47
N ASP A 25 46.07 20.20 -11.00
CA ASP A 25 44.68 20.66 -10.85
C ASP A 25 43.78 19.52 -11.35
N ASP A 26 43.17 18.75 -10.45
CA ASP A 26 41.92 18.06 -10.76
C ASP A 26 40.90 19.17 -10.87
N GLY A 27 40.50 19.47 -12.11
CA GLY A 27 39.67 20.62 -12.49
C GLY A 27 38.24 20.52 -11.94
N SER A 28 38.08 20.54 -10.63
CA SER A 28 36.79 20.62 -9.96
C SER A 28 36.44 22.08 -9.66
N VAL A 29 35.16 22.42 -9.80
CA VAL A 29 34.60 23.74 -9.52
C VAL A 29 33.67 23.61 -8.33
N SER A 30 33.85 24.50 -7.34
CA SER A 30 32.87 24.66 -6.27
C SER A 30 31.80 25.66 -6.70
N ILE A 31 30.55 25.23 -6.59
CA ILE A 31 29.38 26.07 -6.80
C ILE A 31 28.76 26.32 -5.44
N THR A 32 28.61 27.58 -5.08
CA THR A 32 28.05 28.03 -3.81
C THR A 32 26.85 28.92 -4.05
N GLY A 33 25.97 29.01 -3.07
CA GLY A 33 24.82 29.89 -3.15
C GLY A 33 24.00 29.92 -1.87
N LYS A 34 22.83 30.54 -1.97
CA LYS A 34 21.87 30.68 -0.86
C LYS A 34 20.44 30.56 -1.39
N VAL A 35 19.58 29.88 -0.64
CA VAL A 35 18.12 29.89 -0.81
C VAL A 35 17.53 30.87 0.21
N THR A 36 16.71 31.84 -0.23
CA THR A 36 16.35 33.01 0.60
C THR A 36 14.97 33.60 0.25
N ASP A 37 14.16 33.83 1.28
CA ASP A 37 13.01 34.73 1.35
C ASP A 37 12.43 35.09 2.77
N PRO A 38 13.16 35.53 3.83
CA PRO A 38 14.59 35.49 4.16
C PRO A 38 15.13 34.05 4.32
N GLU A 39 16.29 33.84 4.93
CA GLU A 39 17.00 32.56 5.01
C GLU A 39 16.07 31.31 5.11
N ILE A 40 16.08 30.48 4.06
CA ILE A 40 15.29 29.24 3.99
C ILE A 40 16.20 28.09 4.40
N SER A 41 15.93 27.48 5.55
CA SER A 41 16.69 26.33 6.09
C SER A 41 16.10 25.01 5.63
N GLY A 42 16.93 23.98 5.48
CA GLY A 42 16.50 22.61 5.19
C GLY A 42 16.05 22.34 3.75
N ALA A 43 16.03 23.35 2.86
CA ALA A 43 15.70 23.17 1.45
C ALA A 43 16.67 22.21 0.76
N ALA A 44 16.12 21.26 -0.01
CA ALA A 44 16.87 20.30 -0.83
C ALA A 44 17.32 20.96 -2.13
N VAL A 45 18.63 21.05 -2.37
CA VAL A 45 19.22 21.79 -3.48
C VAL A 45 20.04 20.88 -4.40
N HIS A 46 19.81 20.97 -5.70
CA HIS A 46 20.65 20.34 -6.72
C HIS A 46 20.83 21.24 -7.95
N LEU A 47 21.76 20.83 -8.82
CA LEU A 47 22.04 21.48 -10.08
C LEU A 47 21.45 20.67 -11.22
N GLU A 48 20.77 21.31 -12.16
CA GLU A 48 20.25 20.72 -13.39
C GLU A 48 20.88 21.36 -14.63
N ASP A 49 20.96 20.57 -15.71
CA ASP A 49 21.26 21.08 -17.05
C ASP A 49 20.03 21.71 -17.75
N ALA A 50 20.22 22.15 -18.99
CA ALA A 50 19.15 22.77 -19.77
C ALA A 50 18.00 21.80 -20.15
N ASP A 51 18.24 20.49 -20.09
CA ASP A 51 17.28 19.43 -20.38
C ASP A 51 16.58 18.92 -19.10
N GLY A 52 16.89 19.53 -17.93
CA GLY A 52 16.32 19.18 -16.63
C GLY A 52 16.95 17.94 -15.99
N GLN A 53 18.14 17.52 -16.42
CA GLN A 53 18.85 16.39 -15.82
C GLN A 53 19.69 16.85 -14.64
N ALA A 54 19.53 16.19 -13.48
CA ALA A 54 20.31 16.48 -12.29
C ALA A 54 21.80 16.10 -12.49
N LEU A 55 22.68 17.09 -12.29
CA LEU A 55 24.14 16.96 -12.40
C LEU A 55 24.83 16.72 -11.06
N THR A 56 24.14 16.99 -9.95
CA THR A 56 24.66 16.83 -8.59
C THR A 56 23.74 15.94 -7.77
N ARG A 57 24.31 15.37 -6.69
CA ARG A 57 23.48 14.91 -5.57
C ARG A 57 22.84 16.11 -4.87
N ILE A 58 21.72 15.86 -4.20
CA ILE A 58 21.02 16.85 -3.37
C ILE A 58 21.89 17.20 -2.16
N VAL A 59 21.92 18.49 -1.80
CA VAL A 59 22.46 19.02 -0.54
C VAL A 59 21.37 19.81 0.17
N GLN A 60 21.40 19.87 1.50
CA GLN A 60 20.50 20.73 2.26
C GLN A 60 21.13 22.09 2.54
N THR A 61 20.29 23.11 2.55
CA THR A 61 20.66 24.42 3.09
C THR A 61 20.78 24.38 4.62
N GLY A 62 21.74 25.13 5.16
CA GLY A 62 21.81 25.38 6.60
C GLY A 62 20.83 26.46 7.06
N ASP A 63 20.87 26.80 8.36
CA ASP A 63 20.02 27.86 8.95
C ASP A 63 20.21 29.24 8.32
N ASP A 64 21.34 29.47 7.64
CA ASP A 64 21.63 30.69 6.89
C ASP A 64 21.24 30.60 5.40
N GLY A 65 20.53 29.54 5.02
CA GLY A 65 20.10 29.24 3.65
C GLY A 65 21.21 28.81 2.70
N ARG A 66 22.46 28.63 3.17
CA ARG A 66 23.61 28.42 2.26
C ARG A 66 23.76 26.96 1.84
N PHE A 67 24.20 26.77 0.59
CA PHE A 67 24.54 25.46 0.03
C PHE A 67 25.88 25.50 -0.72
N SER A 68 26.46 24.32 -0.95
CA SER A 68 27.66 24.14 -1.77
C SER A 68 27.71 22.76 -2.42
N PHE A 69 28.08 22.69 -3.70
CA PHE A 69 28.41 21.45 -4.41
C PHE A 69 29.82 21.53 -5.03
N THR A 70 30.36 20.36 -5.38
CA THR A 70 31.63 20.22 -6.12
C THR A 70 31.33 19.47 -7.42
N LEU A 71 31.68 20.07 -8.56
CA LEU A 71 31.45 19.51 -9.89
C LEU A 71 32.77 19.39 -10.67
N ASP A 72 32.81 18.54 -11.69
CA ASP A 72 33.89 18.58 -12.69
C ASP A 72 33.71 19.84 -13.56
N ALA A 73 34.78 20.60 -13.80
CA ALA A 73 34.79 21.80 -14.64
C ALA A 73 34.30 21.52 -16.06
N ALA A 74 34.43 20.28 -16.54
CA ALA A 74 33.92 19.86 -17.85
C ALA A 74 32.39 19.75 -17.91
N ALA A 75 31.71 19.65 -16.77
CA ALA A 75 30.26 19.56 -16.66
C ALA A 75 29.58 20.93 -16.41
N VAL A 76 30.35 22.03 -16.41
CA VAL A 76 29.82 23.39 -16.28
C VAL A 76 29.60 23.99 -17.67
N ASP A 77 28.35 24.22 -18.06
CA ASP A 77 27.97 24.76 -19.38
C ASP A 77 27.08 26.02 -19.29
N GLU A 78 26.62 26.51 -20.45
CA GLU A 78 25.64 27.59 -20.53
C GLU A 78 24.22 27.00 -20.43
N GLY A 79 23.44 27.41 -19.42
CA GLY A 79 22.05 26.98 -19.27
C GLY A 79 21.74 26.27 -17.94
N LEU A 80 22.76 26.02 -17.11
CA LEU A 80 22.60 25.43 -15.79
C LEU A 80 21.61 26.18 -14.89
N ARG A 81 20.82 25.41 -14.14
CA ARG A 81 19.85 25.90 -13.17
C ARG A 81 20.15 25.30 -11.80
N VAL A 82 20.06 26.12 -10.75
CA VAL A 82 20.03 25.63 -9.37
C VAL A 82 18.56 25.51 -8.97
N ILE A 83 18.19 24.32 -8.53
CA ILE A 83 16.84 23.99 -8.07
C ILE A 83 16.89 23.80 -6.55
N ALA A 84 15.96 24.40 -5.84
CA ALA A 84 15.75 24.21 -4.42
C ALA A 84 14.29 23.81 -4.18
N VAL A 85 14.07 22.74 -3.43
CA VAL A 85 12.73 22.25 -3.11
C VAL A 85 12.52 22.34 -1.61
N GLY A 86 11.43 22.99 -1.22
CA GLY A 86 10.99 23.07 0.17
C GLY A 86 11.85 23.92 1.09
N GLY A 87 11.91 23.49 2.36
CA GLY A 87 12.56 24.20 3.44
C GLY A 87 11.62 25.13 4.20
N ARG A 88 12.12 25.68 5.31
CA ARG A 88 11.37 26.60 6.19
C ARG A 88 12.07 27.94 6.24
N ASP A 89 11.31 29.01 6.02
CA ASP A 89 11.78 30.38 6.24
C ASP A 89 11.95 30.60 7.74
N THR A 90 13.20 30.83 8.16
CA THR A 90 13.58 30.97 9.57
C THR A 90 13.07 32.27 10.21
N ALA A 91 12.69 33.27 9.42
CA ALA A 91 12.24 34.57 9.91
C ALA A 91 10.72 34.69 9.93
N THR A 92 10.02 34.18 8.92
CA THR A 92 8.54 34.23 8.86
C THR A 92 7.86 32.97 9.37
N GLY A 93 8.60 31.87 9.50
CA GLY A 93 8.06 30.57 9.87
C GLY A 93 7.28 29.87 8.74
N GLN A 94 7.22 30.45 7.54
CA GLN A 94 6.58 29.83 6.38
C GLN A 94 7.27 28.51 6.01
N ASP A 95 6.49 27.44 5.93
CA ASP A 95 6.94 26.17 5.36
C ASP A 95 6.70 26.17 3.85
N LEU A 96 7.77 26.01 3.08
CA LEU A 96 7.71 25.95 1.63
C LEU A 96 7.34 24.56 1.12
N GLY A 97 7.34 23.51 1.96
CA GLY A 97 6.87 22.17 1.60
C GLY A 97 7.59 21.60 0.38
N SER A 98 6.90 21.49 -0.76
CA SER A 98 7.47 21.09 -2.06
C SER A 98 7.55 22.19 -3.09
N LEU A 99 7.41 23.44 -2.67
CA LEU A 99 7.59 24.55 -3.59
C LEU A 99 9.00 24.48 -4.17
N THR A 100 9.06 24.41 -5.49
CA THR A 100 10.31 24.43 -6.23
C THR A 100 10.68 25.86 -6.52
N LEU A 101 11.76 26.32 -5.89
CA LEU A 101 12.44 27.55 -6.23
C LEU A 101 13.59 27.23 -7.20
N ALA A 102 13.85 28.16 -8.11
CA ALA A 102 14.89 27.98 -9.11
C ALA A 102 15.64 29.29 -9.39
N ALA A 103 16.90 29.18 -9.78
CA ALA A 103 17.69 30.29 -10.28
C ALA A 103 18.63 29.86 -11.40
N PRO A 104 18.91 30.74 -12.38
CA PRO A 104 20.00 30.49 -13.31
C PRO A 104 21.32 30.47 -12.55
N TYR A 105 22.20 29.53 -12.89
CA TYR A 105 23.53 29.46 -12.29
C TYR A 105 24.29 30.77 -12.55
N ALA A 106 24.75 31.42 -11.47
CA ALA A 106 25.39 32.74 -11.53
C ALA A 106 26.82 32.73 -12.08
N GLY A 107 27.40 31.54 -12.31
CA GLY A 107 28.75 31.36 -12.82
C GLY A 107 29.80 31.18 -11.72
N THR A 108 30.96 30.65 -12.12
CA THR A 108 32.01 30.21 -11.19
C THR A 108 32.56 31.36 -10.35
N GLY A 109 32.60 31.16 -9.03
CA GLY A 109 33.09 32.15 -8.08
C GLY A 109 32.08 33.24 -7.70
N THR A 110 30.82 33.10 -8.12
CA THR A 110 29.71 33.96 -7.72
C THR A 110 28.65 33.11 -7.02
N ASP A 111 28.13 33.58 -5.87
CA ASP A 111 27.05 32.89 -5.17
C ASP A 111 25.77 32.97 -6.02
N THR A 112 25.14 31.81 -6.26
CA THR A 112 23.81 31.77 -6.88
C THR A 112 22.74 32.03 -5.82
N VAL A 113 21.84 32.98 -6.07
CA VAL A 113 20.72 33.30 -5.19
C VAL A 113 19.46 32.64 -5.74
N VAL A 114 18.90 31.71 -4.97
CA VAL A 114 17.63 31.06 -5.26
C VAL A 114 16.55 31.69 -4.39
N SER A 115 15.55 32.30 -5.03
CA SER A 115 14.46 33.00 -4.36
C SER A 115 13.15 32.86 -5.16
N PRO A 116 11.99 33.19 -4.57
CA PRO A 116 10.73 33.29 -5.31
C PRO A 116 10.83 34.23 -6.53
N LEU A 117 11.61 35.30 -6.42
CA LEU A 117 11.83 36.24 -7.51
C LEU A 117 12.69 35.67 -8.64
N SER A 118 13.77 34.94 -8.34
CA SER A 118 14.57 34.27 -9.37
C SER A 118 13.76 33.18 -10.07
N THR A 119 12.83 32.55 -9.35
CA THR A 119 11.93 31.52 -9.86
C THR A 119 10.93 32.11 -10.86
N LEU A 120 10.27 33.22 -10.51
CA LEU A 120 9.43 33.97 -11.44
C LEU A 120 10.22 34.46 -12.66
N ALA A 121 11.49 34.87 -12.47
CA ALA A 121 12.36 35.31 -13.56
C ALA A 121 12.62 34.19 -14.57
N LEU A 122 12.92 32.98 -14.10
CA LEU A 122 13.09 31.81 -14.97
C LEU A 122 11.79 31.45 -15.69
N ALA A 123 10.66 31.36 -14.95
CA ALA A 123 9.37 31.05 -15.56
C ALA A 123 8.98 32.08 -16.64
N TYR A 124 9.26 33.36 -16.40
CA TYR A 124 9.02 34.40 -17.39
C TYR A 124 9.94 34.28 -18.60
N GLN A 125 11.20 33.91 -18.43
CA GLN A 125 12.11 33.64 -19.55
C GLN A 125 11.69 32.42 -20.37
N ASP A 126 11.26 31.35 -19.72
CA ASP A 126 10.75 30.13 -20.37
C ASP A 126 9.47 30.45 -21.19
N ALA A 127 8.68 31.42 -20.75
CA ALA A 127 7.56 31.99 -21.50
C ALA A 127 7.97 33.03 -22.58
N ASN A 128 9.24 33.06 -23.00
CA ASN A 128 9.85 34.02 -23.96
C ASN A 128 9.89 35.48 -23.49
N GLY A 129 9.76 35.72 -22.19
CA GLY A 129 9.97 37.02 -21.55
C GLY A 129 11.45 37.39 -21.38
N THR A 130 11.71 38.56 -20.79
CA THR A 130 13.07 39.02 -20.45
C THR A 130 13.15 39.40 -18.98
N ILE A 131 14.28 39.13 -18.32
CA ILE A 131 14.50 39.47 -16.90
C ILE A 131 14.24 40.96 -16.64
N ALA A 132 14.75 41.84 -17.52
CA ALA A 132 14.48 43.28 -17.44
C ALA A 132 12.98 43.63 -17.55
N GLY A 133 12.22 42.88 -18.35
CA GLY A 133 10.78 43.03 -18.48
C GLY A 133 10.02 42.66 -17.21
N LEU A 134 10.39 41.54 -16.56
CA LEU A 134 9.80 41.15 -15.27
C LEU A 134 10.19 42.13 -14.16
N ALA A 135 11.45 42.54 -14.12
CA ALA A 135 11.90 43.54 -13.15
C ALA A 135 11.07 44.83 -13.27
N GLN A 136 10.83 45.31 -14.50
CA GLN A 136 9.96 46.46 -14.72
C GLN A 136 8.51 46.22 -14.28
N LEU A 137 7.95 45.03 -14.54
CA LEU A 137 6.59 44.65 -14.12
C LEU A 137 6.44 44.73 -12.59
N LEU A 138 7.44 44.25 -11.85
CA LEU A 138 7.44 44.21 -10.38
C LEU A 138 7.96 45.52 -9.74
N GLY A 139 8.33 46.52 -10.55
CA GLY A 139 8.89 47.79 -10.05
C GLY A 139 10.31 47.70 -9.49
N LEU A 140 11.09 46.70 -9.94
CA LEU A 140 12.47 46.42 -9.53
C LEU A 140 13.46 46.75 -10.65
N SER A 141 14.75 46.82 -10.31
CA SER A 141 15.83 46.73 -11.30
C SER A 141 16.25 45.27 -11.56
N GLU A 142 16.82 45.00 -12.72
CA GLU A 142 17.32 43.66 -13.08
C GLU A 142 18.33 43.08 -12.07
N PRO A 143 19.28 43.86 -11.51
CA PRO A 143 20.13 43.36 -10.43
C PRO A 143 19.38 43.08 -9.13
N GLU A 144 18.33 43.84 -8.79
CA GLU A 144 17.54 43.60 -7.57
C GLU A 144 16.70 42.33 -7.66
N LEU A 145 16.22 41.97 -8.86
CA LEU A 145 15.40 40.78 -9.08
C LEU A 145 16.17 39.46 -8.85
N LEU A 146 17.47 39.44 -9.12
CA LEU A 146 18.34 38.25 -9.00
C LEU A 146 19.27 38.28 -7.77
N ALA A 147 19.24 39.35 -6.98
CA ALA A 147 20.03 39.46 -5.75
C ALA A 147 19.28 38.89 -4.55
N ASP A 148 19.95 38.79 -3.40
CA ASP A 148 19.30 38.44 -2.13
C ASP A 148 18.22 39.49 -1.80
N PRO A 149 16.93 39.11 -1.71
CA PRO A 149 15.82 40.04 -1.46
C PRO A 149 16.03 40.88 -0.19
N ALA A 150 16.71 40.34 0.83
CA ALA A 150 17.03 41.02 2.08
C ALA A 150 17.85 42.31 1.88
N GLY A 151 18.52 42.45 0.73
CA GLY A 151 19.30 43.64 0.37
C GLY A 151 18.48 44.84 -0.11
N SER A 152 17.19 44.68 -0.44
CA SER A 152 16.34 45.76 -0.96
C SER A 152 14.92 45.67 -0.41
N LEU A 153 14.41 46.76 0.15
CA LEU A 153 13.03 46.82 0.66
C LEU A 153 12.00 46.44 -0.43
N ALA A 154 12.20 46.90 -1.67
CA ALA A 154 11.29 46.60 -2.77
C ALA A 154 11.37 45.13 -3.20
N ALA A 155 12.59 44.57 -3.27
CA ALA A 155 12.79 43.16 -3.59
C ALA A 155 12.23 42.24 -2.50
N GLN A 156 12.56 42.50 -1.22
CA GLN A 156 11.99 41.75 -0.08
C GLN A 156 10.46 41.79 -0.10
N ARG A 157 9.87 42.95 -0.44
CA ARG A 157 8.41 43.06 -0.56
C ARG A 157 7.85 42.14 -1.64
N ALA A 158 8.37 42.22 -2.86
CA ALA A 158 7.90 41.39 -3.96
C ALA A 158 8.11 39.90 -3.67
N SER A 159 9.24 39.55 -3.03
CA SER A 159 9.60 38.19 -2.69
C SER A 159 8.65 37.58 -1.65
N LEU A 160 8.43 38.25 -0.50
CA LEU A 160 7.48 37.81 0.52
C LEU A 160 6.05 37.64 -0.01
N LEU A 161 5.59 38.56 -0.86
CA LEU A 161 4.27 38.43 -1.47
C LEU A 161 4.19 37.29 -2.48
N THR A 162 5.29 37.02 -3.19
CA THR A 162 5.37 35.87 -4.09
C THR A 162 5.27 34.59 -3.27
N THR A 163 6.03 34.47 -2.17
CA THR A 163 5.94 33.29 -1.29
C THR A 163 4.56 33.11 -0.68
N ASP A 164 3.95 34.15 -0.13
CA ASP A 164 2.61 34.03 0.48
C ASP A 164 1.57 33.54 -0.54
N LEU A 165 1.65 33.97 -1.81
CA LEU A 165 0.77 33.48 -2.87
C LEU A 165 1.13 32.10 -3.38
N LEU A 166 2.42 31.76 -3.52
CA LEU A 166 2.84 30.42 -3.92
C LEU A 166 2.47 29.38 -2.85
N VAL A 167 2.61 29.73 -1.57
CA VAL A 167 2.14 28.89 -0.46
C VAL A 167 0.62 28.74 -0.50
N ALA A 168 -0.13 29.82 -0.77
CA ALA A 168 -1.57 29.74 -0.94
C ALA A 168 -2.01 28.87 -2.14
N LEU A 169 -1.15 28.73 -3.16
CA LEU A 169 -1.37 27.91 -4.36
C LEU A 169 -0.80 26.48 -4.24
N LYS A 170 -0.37 26.03 -3.05
CA LYS A 170 0.06 24.64 -2.85
C LYS A 170 -1.04 23.68 -3.36
N GLY A 171 -0.66 22.69 -4.16
CA GLY A 171 -1.58 21.71 -4.77
C GLY A 171 -2.05 22.03 -6.18
N VAL A 172 -1.88 23.27 -6.65
CA VAL A 172 -2.14 23.62 -8.05
C VAL A 172 -1.04 23.04 -8.96
N GLU A 173 -1.36 22.62 -10.19
CA GLU A 173 -0.42 21.92 -11.08
C GLU A 173 0.76 22.81 -11.53
N ALA A 174 0.52 24.11 -11.74
CA ALA A 174 1.52 25.04 -12.27
C ALA A 174 1.52 26.41 -11.52
N PRO A 175 1.73 26.41 -10.18
CA PRO A 175 1.45 27.57 -9.33
C PRO A 175 2.31 28.80 -9.68
N VAL A 176 3.55 28.59 -10.12
CA VAL A 176 4.45 29.67 -10.55
C VAL A 176 3.97 30.31 -11.86
N GLN A 177 3.54 29.48 -12.81
CA GLN A 177 3.03 29.93 -14.10
C GLN A 177 1.71 30.67 -13.93
N ASP A 178 0.77 30.13 -13.14
CA ASP A 178 -0.54 30.73 -12.92
C ASP A 178 -0.41 32.09 -12.22
N LEU A 179 0.44 32.19 -11.19
CA LEU A 179 0.74 33.45 -10.53
C LEU A 179 1.37 34.46 -11.49
N LEU A 180 2.35 34.04 -12.29
CA LEU A 180 3.01 34.90 -13.27
C LEU A 180 2.02 35.44 -14.31
N GLU A 181 1.13 34.60 -14.83
CA GLU A 181 0.10 35.00 -15.78
C GLU A 181 -0.82 36.07 -15.19
N GLN A 182 -1.30 35.87 -13.96
CA GLN A 182 -2.16 36.86 -13.33
C GLN A 182 -1.43 38.16 -13.04
N LEU A 183 -0.17 38.12 -12.57
CA LEU A 183 0.67 39.30 -12.38
C LEU A 183 0.85 40.09 -13.69
N LEU A 184 1.01 39.42 -14.83
CA LEU A 184 1.08 40.07 -16.14
C LEU A 184 -0.23 40.78 -16.51
N MET A 185 -1.38 40.15 -16.23
CA MET A 185 -2.69 40.73 -16.54
C MET A 185 -3.00 41.98 -15.72
N VAL A 186 -2.53 42.04 -14.48
CA VAL A 186 -2.79 43.15 -13.54
C VAL A 186 -1.61 44.10 -13.37
N SER A 187 -0.61 44.01 -14.26
CA SER A 187 0.56 44.89 -14.28
C SER A 187 1.36 44.90 -12.96
N GLY A 188 1.57 43.72 -12.37
CA GLY A 188 2.40 43.52 -11.18
C GLY A 188 1.71 43.77 -9.83
N ASP A 189 0.40 44.01 -9.81
CA ASP A 189 -0.39 44.16 -8.58
C ASP A 189 -0.71 42.80 -7.94
N PHE A 190 0.00 42.46 -6.86
CA PHE A 190 -0.15 41.19 -6.15
C PHE A 190 -1.54 40.98 -5.56
N ALA A 191 -2.18 42.02 -5.01
CA ALA A 191 -3.53 41.89 -4.43
C ALA A 191 -4.58 41.62 -5.52
N ALA A 192 -4.44 42.30 -6.66
CA ALA A 192 -5.31 42.06 -7.81
C ALA A 192 -5.04 40.69 -8.46
N ALA A 193 -3.81 40.20 -8.46
CA ALA A 193 -3.46 38.86 -8.96
C ALA A 193 -4.10 37.79 -8.08
N ALA A 194 -3.95 37.89 -6.76
CA ALA A 194 -4.56 36.99 -5.78
C ALA A 194 -6.09 36.91 -5.93
N ALA A 195 -6.75 38.07 -6.04
CA ALA A 195 -8.21 38.13 -6.21
C ALA A 195 -8.70 37.56 -7.56
N ARG A 196 -7.85 37.53 -8.59
CA ARG A 196 -8.18 36.91 -9.88
C ARG A 196 -8.00 35.41 -9.84
N LEU A 197 -6.92 34.92 -9.23
CA LEU A 197 -6.71 33.49 -8.99
C LEU A 197 -7.86 32.92 -8.16
N ALA A 198 -8.24 33.58 -7.07
CA ALA A 198 -9.36 33.18 -6.24
C ALA A 198 -10.71 33.16 -6.98
N GLY A 199 -10.85 33.88 -8.10
CA GLY A 199 -12.07 33.89 -8.91
C GLY A 199 -12.05 32.93 -10.09
N ASP A 200 -11.00 32.11 -10.22
CA ASP A 200 -10.84 31.14 -11.29
C ASP A 200 -11.59 29.83 -10.95
N PRO A 201 -12.54 29.38 -11.79
CA PRO A 201 -13.30 28.15 -11.51
C PRO A 201 -12.47 26.87 -11.54
N GLU A 202 -11.22 26.89 -12.01
CA GLU A 202 -10.31 25.73 -11.97
C GLU A 202 -9.54 25.62 -10.64
N ILE A 203 -9.64 26.62 -9.77
CA ILE A 203 -9.00 26.63 -8.45
C ILE A 203 -9.90 25.93 -7.41
N PRO A 204 -9.38 24.99 -6.60
CA PRO A 204 -10.13 24.35 -5.53
C PRO A 204 -10.60 25.35 -4.45
N ASP A 205 -11.74 25.08 -3.82
CA ASP A 205 -12.36 25.97 -2.81
C ASP A 205 -11.41 26.27 -1.63
N GLU A 206 -10.61 25.29 -1.19
CA GLU A 206 -9.60 25.47 -0.13
C GLU A 206 -8.48 26.44 -0.53
N VAL A 207 -8.08 26.39 -1.80
CA VAL A 207 -7.07 27.27 -2.40
C VAL A 207 -7.66 28.68 -2.59
N GLU A 208 -8.92 28.80 -3.01
CA GLU A 208 -9.64 30.08 -3.08
C GLU A 208 -9.62 30.78 -1.72
N ALA A 209 -10.03 30.10 -0.65
CA ALA A 209 -10.06 30.67 0.70
C ALA A 209 -8.66 31.14 1.16
N SER A 210 -7.62 30.38 0.82
CA SER A 210 -6.22 30.70 1.14
C SER A 210 -5.72 31.92 0.35
N LEU A 211 -6.07 32.04 -0.92
CA LEU A 211 -5.77 33.20 -1.76
C LEU A 211 -6.48 34.47 -1.28
N LEU A 212 -7.74 34.36 -0.83
CA LEU A 212 -8.48 35.49 -0.26
C LEU A 212 -7.83 35.98 1.04
N ARG A 213 -7.37 35.07 1.90
CA ARG A 213 -6.61 35.42 3.13
C ARG A 213 -5.28 36.08 2.78
N ALA A 214 -4.53 35.56 1.80
CA ALA A 214 -3.30 36.20 1.31
C ALA A 214 -3.58 37.61 0.77
N ALA A 215 -4.66 37.80 0.00
CA ALA A 215 -5.07 39.12 -0.48
C ALA A 215 -5.37 40.10 0.66
N GLN A 216 -6.01 39.65 1.74
CA GLN A 216 -6.25 40.46 2.94
C GLN A 216 -4.95 40.83 3.66
N ARG A 217 -3.98 39.91 3.75
CA ARG A 217 -2.63 40.20 4.27
C ARG A 217 -1.92 41.28 3.45
N ILE A 218 -1.97 41.16 2.12
CA ILE A 218 -1.39 42.16 1.20
C ILE A 218 -2.02 43.54 1.44
N GLN A 219 -3.35 43.61 1.54
CA GLN A 219 -4.07 44.86 1.81
C GLN A 219 -3.75 45.44 3.20
N ALA A 220 -3.61 44.61 4.23
CA ALA A 220 -3.21 45.05 5.57
C ALA A 220 -1.80 45.66 5.55
N LEU A 221 -0.89 45.07 4.78
CA LEU A 221 0.47 45.57 4.59
C LEU A 221 0.51 46.89 3.81
N ASP A 222 -0.32 47.04 2.76
CA ASP A 222 -0.48 48.30 2.02
C ASP A 222 -1.14 49.40 2.86
N GLY A 223 -1.98 49.01 3.82
CA GLY A 223 -2.70 49.90 4.73
C GLY A 223 -1.90 50.42 5.92
N LEU A 224 -0.63 50.06 6.07
CA LEU A 224 0.19 50.49 7.21
C LEU A 224 0.31 52.02 7.28
N ALA A 225 -0.02 52.58 8.45
CA ALA A 225 0.05 54.02 8.69
C ALA A 225 1.48 54.60 8.56
N THR A 226 2.49 53.77 8.85
CA THR A 226 3.91 54.09 8.67
C THR A 226 4.55 53.00 7.83
N PRO A 227 5.07 53.31 6.63
CA PRO A 227 5.77 52.34 5.80
C PRO A 227 7.02 51.78 6.51
N PRO A 228 7.36 50.49 6.31
CA PRO A 228 8.59 49.91 6.83
C PRO A 228 9.84 50.66 6.36
N ALA A 229 10.83 50.80 7.25
CA ALA A 229 12.03 51.58 6.99
C ALA A 229 13.06 50.84 6.11
N ASP A 230 13.09 49.52 6.21
CA ASP A 230 14.02 48.59 5.55
C ASP A 230 13.39 47.19 5.46
N ALA A 231 14.12 46.24 4.86
CA ALA A 231 13.66 44.86 4.65
C ALA A 231 13.38 44.11 5.96
N GLU A 232 14.19 44.33 7.01
CA GLU A 232 13.99 43.70 8.32
C GLU A 232 12.70 44.21 8.99
N ALA A 233 12.47 45.53 8.98
CA ALA A 233 11.23 46.11 9.47
C ALA A 233 10.00 45.66 8.67
N LEU A 234 10.17 45.34 7.39
CA LEU A 234 9.10 44.79 6.54
C LEU A 234 8.75 43.35 6.94
N VAL A 235 9.74 42.49 7.16
CA VAL A 235 9.52 41.11 7.65
C VAL A 235 8.81 41.14 9.00
N LEU A 236 9.26 41.97 9.94
CA LEU A 236 8.60 42.11 11.25
C LEU A 236 7.15 42.63 11.12
N ALA A 237 6.89 43.55 10.19
CA ALA A 237 5.54 44.03 9.93
C ALA A 237 4.63 42.93 9.35
N MET A 238 5.17 42.07 8.48
CA MET A 238 4.46 40.91 7.96
C MET A 238 4.15 39.90 9.08
N ASN A 239 5.14 39.57 9.91
CA ASN A 239 4.97 38.65 11.05
C ASN A 239 3.88 39.14 12.01
N ARG A 240 3.84 40.45 12.30
CA ARG A 240 2.78 41.06 13.11
C ARG A 240 1.40 40.89 12.48
N ILE A 241 1.29 41.10 11.17
CA ILE A 241 0.02 40.94 10.44
C ILE A 241 -0.46 39.48 10.52
N GLN A 242 0.44 38.52 10.29
CA GLN A 242 0.12 37.09 10.30
C GLN A 242 -0.36 36.63 11.67
N VAL A 243 0.42 36.87 12.74
CA VAL A 243 0.05 36.49 14.11
C VAL A 243 -1.27 37.14 14.52
N ARG A 244 -1.47 38.44 14.21
CA ARG A 244 -2.71 39.14 14.56
C ARG A 244 -3.92 38.57 13.83
N GLN A 245 -3.81 38.35 12.52
CA GLN A 245 -4.94 37.85 11.73
C GLN A 245 -5.31 36.42 12.10
N GLY A 246 -4.35 35.53 12.27
CA GLY A 246 -4.67 34.16 12.65
C GLY A 246 -5.14 34.04 14.10
N LEU A 247 -4.62 34.88 15.03
CA LEU A 247 -5.21 34.99 16.37
C LEU A 247 -6.65 35.51 16.30
N ALA A 248 -6.94 36.51 15.46
CA ALA A 248 -8.30 37.01 15.27
C ALA A 248 -9.24 35.90 14.76
N ALA A 249 -8.80 35.15 13.74
CA ALA A 249 -9.56 34.05 13.17
C ALA A 249 -9.83 32.95 14.21
N TYR A 250 -8.80 32.55 14.98
CA TYR A 250 -8.96 31.58 16.06
C TYR A 250 -9.95 32.06 17.13
N LEU A 251 -9.84 33.31 17.60
CA LEU A 251 -10.74 33.84 18.63
C LEU A 251 -12.18 34.02 18.13
N GLU A 252 -12.37 34.36 16.85
CA GLU A 252 -13.68 34.39 16.22
C GLU A 252 -14.29 32.98 16.16
N GLN A 253 -13.53 32.00 15.69
CA GLN A 253 -14.00 30.62 15.53
C GLN A 253 -14.22 29.92 16.88
N SER A 254 -13.24 29.97 17.77
CA SER A 254 -13.21 29.17 19.00
C SER A 254 -13.83 29.88 20.21
N LEU A 255 -14.05 31.21 20.16
CA LEU A 255 -14.68 31.95 21.26
C LEU A 255 -15.84 32.86 20.80
N GLY A 256 -16.12 32.98 19.51
CA GLY A 256 -17.10 33.93 18.99
C GLY A 256 -16.71 35.41 19.19
N PHE A 257 -15.43 35.71 19.43
CA PHE A 257 -14.95 37.05 19.70
C PHE A 257 -14.58 37.78 18.41
N VAL A 258 -15.40 38.77 18.03
CA VAL A 258 -15.11 39.71 16.95
C VAL A 258 -15.03 41.12 17.55
N PRO A 259 -13.89 41.83 17.43
CA PRO A 259 -13.74 43.19 17.96
C PRO A 259 -14.86 44.13 17.47
N ALA A 260 -15.65 44.68 18.39
CA ALA A 260 -16.79 45.54 18.07
C ALA A 260 -16.41 47.03 17.97
N ASN A 261 -15.22 47.40 18.44
CA ASN A 261 -14.75 48.79 18.51
C ASN A 261 -13.21 48.91 18.50
N GLU A 262 -12.70 50.13 18.32
CA GLU A 262 -11.26 50.42 18.27
C GLU A 262 -10.49 49.99 19.54
N THR A 263 -11.16 49.93 20.70
CA THR A 263 -10.48 49.52 21.95
C THR A 263 -10.26 48.02 21.99
N GLU A 264 -11.25 47.23 21.59
CA GLU A 264 -11.12 45.77 21.45
C GLU A 264 -10.12 45.39 20.34
N GLU A 265 -10.12 46.14 19.22
CA GLU A 265 -9.13 45.97 18.14
C GLU A 265 -7.70 46.23 18.64
N GLN A 266 -7.53 47.23 19.51
CA GLN A 266 -6.24 47.51 20.14
C GLN A 266 -5.83 46.39 21.11
N ARG A 267 -6.75 45.82 21.89
CA ARG A 267 -6.45 44.71 22.82
C ARG A 267 -6.01 43.45 22.09
N LEU A 268 -6.70 43.09 21.00
CA LEU A 268 -6.28 42.00 20.11
C LEU A 268 -4.87 42.26 19.57
N SER A 269 -4.60 43.49 19.14
CA SER A 269 -3.27 43.89 18.66
C SER A 269 -2.21 43.81 19.76
N ASP A 270 -2.53 44.22 20.99
CA ASP A 270 -1.61 44.14 22.13
C ASP A 270 -1.30 42.69 22.52
N LEU A 271 -2.28 41.79 22.43
CA LEU A 271 -2.09 40.36 22.67
C LEU A 271 -1.21 39.71 21.59
N ALA A 272 -1.49 39.99 20.31
CA ALA A 272 -0.66 39.53 19.19
C ALA A 272 0.78 40.03 19.30
N GLU A 273 0.97 41.29 19.70
CA GLU A 273 2.30 41.88 19.91
C GLU A 273 3.06 41.19 21.04
N ALA A 274 2.36 40.79 22.11
CA ALA A 274 2.96 40.07 23.22
C ALA A 274 3.39 38.65 22.84
N ILE A 275 2.62 37.95 21.99
CA ILE A 275 2.99 36.65 21.41
C ILE A 275 4.26 36.82 20.58
N LEU A 276 4.28 37.75 19.64
CA LEU A 276 5.43 38.01 18.78
C LEU A 276 6.69 38.38 19.59
N ALA A 277 6.53 39.16 20.67
CA ALA A 277 7.62 39.48 21.58
C ALA A 277 8.14 38.26 22.34
N ALA A 278 7.27 37.32 22.74
CA ALA A 278 7.67 36.07 23.39
C ALA A 278 8.45 35.16 22.44
N LEU A 279 8.15 35.21 21.14
CA LEU A 279 8.88 34.51 20.07
C LEU A 279 10.16 35.24 19.62
N GLY A 280 10.53 36.35 20.26
CA GLY A 280 11.71 37.14 19.88
C GLY A 280 11.60 37.83 18.51
N GLY A 281 10.38 37.98 17.98
CA GLY A 281 10.11 38.58 16.67
C GLY A 281 10.00 37.57 15.52
N ALA A 282 10.22 36.28 15.77
CA ALA A 282 10.01 35.22 14.78
C ALA A 282 8.52 35.13 14.39
N GLY A 283 8.27 34.97 13.10
CA GLY A 283 6.92 34.84 12.55
C GLY A 283 6.35 33.45 12.73
N VAL A 284 5.02 33.38 12.71
CA VAL A 284 4.28 32.12 12.58
C VAL A 284 3.16 32.37 11.56
N PRO A 285 3.00 31.47 10.55
CA PRO A 285 1.96 31.64 9.55
C PRO A 285 0.55 31.74 10.16
N ALA A 286 -0.29 32.60 9.59
CA ALA A 286 -1.63 32.89 10.12
C ALA A 286 -2.57 31.68 10.15
N ASP A 287 -2.30 30.70 9.30
CA ASP A 287 -3.18 29.56 9.05
C ASP A 287 -2.52 28.23 9.49
N SER A 288 -1.41 28.28 10.24
CA SER A 288 -0.65 27.10 10.66
C SER A 288 -1.20 26.47 11.95
N ALA A 289 -0.89 25.18 12.13
CA ALA A 289 -1.15 24.47 13.37
C ALA A 289 -0.42 25.09 14.57
N ALA A 290 0.83 25.54 14.39
CA ALA A 290 1.57 26.30 15.40
C ALA A 290 0.78 27.47 15.98
N LEU A 291 0.12 28.27 15.14
CA LEU A 291 -0.65 29.41 15.63
C LEU A 291 -1.90 28.97 16.41
N VAL A 292 -2.60 27.93 15.93
CA VAL A 292 -3.75 27.36 16.62
C VAL A 292 -3.33 26.82 17.99
N ASN A 293 -2.24 26.04 18.06
CA ASN A 293 -1.71 25.49 19.30
C ASN A 293 -1.33 26.59 20.30
N MET A 294 -0.62 27.63 19.86
CA MET A 294 -0.28 28.77 20.72
C MET A 294 -1.51 29.52 21.22
N ALA A 295 -2.48 29.79 20.32
CA ALA A 295 -3.70 30.50 20.69
C ALA A 295 -4.53 29.68 21.70
N ARG A 296 -4.68 28.38 21.46
CA ARG A 296 -5.35 27.43 22.37
C ARG A 296 -4.66 27.37 23.73
N TYR A 297 -3.34 27.21 23.75
CA TYR A 297 -2.54 27.24 24.99
C TYR A 297 -2.83 28.51 25.80
N LEU A 298 -2.80 29.68 25.16
CA LEU A 298 -3.05 30.95 25.86
C LEU A 298 -4.49 31.11 26.33
N VAL A 299 -5.46 30.66 25.54
CA VAL A 299 -6.88 30.67 25.92
C VAL A 299 -7.10 29.81 27.17
N VAL A 300 -6.56 28.60 27.20
CA VAL A 300 -6.72 27.67 28.31
C VAL A 300 -5.92 28.11 29.54
N ALA A 301 -4.63 28.42 29.38
CA ALA A 301 -3.74 28.78 30.49
C ALA A 301 -4.19 30.04 31.23
N HIS A 302 -4.81 30.99 30.52
CA HIS A 302 -5.27 32.26 31.10
C HIS A 302 -6.80 32.37 31.25
N GLY A 303 -7.56 31.35 30.87
CA GLY A 303 -9.02 31.35 30.94
C GLY A 303 -9.65 32.49 30.12
N LEU A 304 -9.14 32.72 28.90
CA LEU A 304 -9.65 33.77 28.01
C LEU A 304 -11.03 33.39 27.47
N THR A 305 -11.94 34.36 27.46
CA THR A 305 -13.31 34.24 26.91
C THR A 305 -13.64 35.52 26.16
N ALA A 306 -14.67 35.49 25.31
CA ALA A 306 -15.14 36.69 24.61
C ALA A 306 -15.52 37.81 25.60
N GLU A 307 -16.11 37.48 26.75
CA GLU A 307 -16.44 38.45 27.80
C GLU A 307 -15.19 39.06 28.44
N VAL A 308 -14.16 38.24 28.70
CA VAL A 308 -12.89 38.71 29.27
C VAL A 308 -12.18 39.65 28.30
N LEU A 309 -12.11 39.31 27.02
CA LEU A 309 -11.48 40.12 25.98
C LEU A 309 -12.24 41.44 25.73
N SER A 310 -13.56 41.41 25.85
CA SER A 310 -14.42 42.59 25.69
C SER A 310 -14.42 43.50 26.93
N ALA A 311 -14.00 43.02 28.10
CA ALA A 311 -14.07 43.78 29.34
C ALA A 311 -13.15 45.02 29.33
N ASP A 312 -13.68 46.15 29.83
CA ASP A 312 -12.92 47.41 30.01
C ASP A 312 -11.65 47.27 30.87
N THR A 313 -11.56 46.19 31.64
CA THR A 313 -10.45 45.87 32.54
C THR A 313 -9.46 44.85 31.97
N PHE A 314 -9.62 44.40 30.72
CA PHE A 314 -8.70 43.46 30.10
C PHE A 314 -7.29 44.06 30.00
N GLU A 315 -6.30 43.31 30.48
CA GLU A 315 -4.88 43.55 30.29
C GLU A 315 -4.25 42.24 29.81
N VAL A 316 -3.26 42.33 28.92
CA VAL A 316 -2.53 41.14 28.43
C VAL A 316 -1.88 40.41 29.62
N PRO A 317 -2.10 39.09 29.78
CA PRO A 317 -1.57 38.32 30.91
C PRO A 317 -0.04 38.42 31.06
N GLN A 318 0.45 38.40 32.30
CA GLN A 318 1.88 38.45 32.62
C GLN A 318 2.21 37.51 33.81
N PRO A 319 3.16 36.55 33.65
CA PRO A 319 3.83 36.20 32.40
C PRO A 319 2.85 35.65 31.36
N LEU A 320 3.08 35.96 30.07
CA LEU A 320 2.26 35.45 28.97
C LEU A 320 2.44 33.93 28.81
N ASP A 321 3.68 33.48 28.91
CA ASP A 321 4.09 32.08 28.74
C ASP A 321 4.76 31.60 30.04
N PRO A 322 3.98 31.22 31.07
CA PRO A 322 4.52 30.78 32.35
C PRO A 322 5.39 29.51 32.24
N ASP A 323 5.11 28.67 31.25
CA ASP A 323 5.73 27.34 31.10
C ASP A 323 6.83 27.30 30.02
N ASN A 324 7.03 28.42 29.31
CA ASN A 324 7.97 28.55 28.20
C ASN A 324 7.66 27.59 27.03
N LEU A 325 6.36 27.42 26.74
CA LEU A 325 5.86 26.54 25.68
C LEU A 325 5.69 27.26 24.33
N LEU A 326 5.51 28.58 24.29
CA LEU A 326 5.26 29.29 23.02
C LEU A 326 6.36 29.06 21.97
N PRO A 327 7.67 29.07 22.31
CA PRO A 327 8.70 28.75 21.32
C PRO A 327 8.62 27.30 20.80
N LEU A 328 8.21 26.34 21.63
CA LEU A 328 8.04 24.95 21.22
C LEU A 328 6.84 24.78 20.30
N LEU A 329 5.71 25.42 20.66
CA LEU A 329 4.48 25.39 19.86
C LEU A 329 4.63 26.13 18.53
N ALA A 330 5.48 27.17 18.47
CA ALA A 330 5.80 27.88 17.24
C ALA A 330 6.53 27.01 16.20
N ASP A 331 7.23 25.97 16.66
CA ASP A 331 7.93 25.02 15.79
C ASP A 331 7.02 23.86 15.33
N SER A 332 5.82 23.71 15.88
CA SER A 332 4.91 22.59 15.56
C SER A 332 4.21 22.74 14.21
N ASP A 333 4.26 21.68 13.40
CA ASP A 333 3.62 21.61 12.09
C ASP A 333 2.25 20.92 12.12
N VAL A 334 1.77 20.53 13.30
CA VAL A 334 0.57 19.70 13.50
C VAL A 334 -0.22 20.16 14.73
N LEU A 335 -1.51 19.80 14.85
CA LEU A 335 -2.27 20.05 16.07
C LEU A 335 -1.80 19.08 17.17
N GLU A 336 -1.44 19.62 18.34
CA GLU A 336 -1.01 18.79 19.48
C GLU A 336 -2.23 18.29 20.25
N THR A 337 -2.47 16.97 20.26
CA THR A 337 -3.58 16.35 21.02
C THR A 337 -3.42 16.48 22.53
N ALA A 338 -2.19 16.64 23.01
CA ALA A 338 -1.91 16.89 24.42
C ALA A 338 -2.32 18.29 24.89
N LEU A 339 -2.62 19.24 23.97
CA LEU A 339 -3.14 20.56 24.33
C LEU A 339 -4.66 20.51 24.52
N PRO A 340 -5.19 20.87 25.71
CA PRO A 340 -6.62 20.86 25.94
C PRO A 340 -7.38 21.78 24.98
N LEU A 341 -8.45 21.26 24.37
CA LEU A 341 -9.41 21.99 23.57
C LEU A 341 -10.09 23.09 24.40
N ALA A 342 -10.36 24.23 23.78
CA ALA A 342 -11.22 25.25 24.38
C ALA A 342 -12.68 24.76 24.43
N GLN A 343 -13.52 25.40 25.26
CA GLN A 343 -14.91 24.99 25.53
C GLN A 343 -15.77 24.84 24.25
N GLU A 344 -15.57 25.68 23.25
CA GLU A 344 -16.32 25.62 21.97
C GLU A 344 -15.59 24.79 20.90
N GLU A 345 -14.41 24.25 21.22
CA GLU A 345 -13.67 23.31 20.35
C GLU A 345 -13.94 21.84 20.72
N LEU A 346 -14.64 21.57 21.82
CA LEU A 346 -14.98 20.21 22.25
C LEU A 346 -15.73 19.49 21.13
N LEU A 347 -15.26 18.29 20.78
CA LEU A 347 -15.68 17.62 19.57
C LEU A 347 -17.13 17.12 19.67
N GLY A 348 -17.53 16.58 20.83
CA GLY A 348 -18.85 15.91 20.98
C GLY A 348 -19.09 14.93 19.82
N ASP A 349 -20.34 14.76 19.38
CA ASP A 349 -20.68 13.87 18.24
C ASP A 349 -20.53 14.53 16.85
N ASP A 350 -19.77 15.64 16.73
CA ASP A 350 -19.61 16.34 15.45
C ASP A 350 -18.59 15.63 14.56
N ASN A 351 -19.09 14.90 13.57
CA ASN A 351 -18.28 14.13 12.63
C ASN A 351 -17.24 14.97 11.88
N GLU A 352 -17.60 16.19 11.47
CA GLU A 352 -16.69 17.05 10.70
C GLU A 352 -15.60 17.60 11.61
N ALA A 353 -15.95 18.01 12.84
CA ALA A 353 -14.99 18.48 13.82
C ALA A 353 -13.99 17.37 14.21
N ARG A 354 -14.48 16.15 14.46
CA ARG A 354 -13.63 14.98 14.80
C ARG A 354 -12.65 14.64 13.69
N LEU A 355 -13.15 14.49 12.46
CA LEU A 355 -12.32 14.21 11.29
C LEU A 355 -11.24 15.27 11.09
N ASN A 356 -11.63 16.55 11.09
CA ASN A 356 -10.71 17.67 10.86
C ASN A 356 -9.66 17.79 11.97
N TYR A 357 -10.03 17.52 13.22
CA TYR A 357 -9.09 17.52 14.33
C TYR A 357 -8.10 16.37 14.22
N PHE A 358 -8.60 15.13 14.13
CA PHE A 358 -7.76 13.92 14.07
C PHE A 358 -6.76 13.96 12.92
N MET A 359 -7.23 14.25 11.70
CA MET A 359 -6.39 14.22 10.49
C MET A 359 -5.29 15.27 10.47
N ARG A 360 -5.48 16.37 11.21
CA ARG A 360 -4.52 17.47 11.36
C ARG A 360 -3.71 17.36 12.65
N SER A 361 -3.85 16.28 13.42
CA SER A 361 -3.21 16.09 14.72
C SER A 361 -1.98 15.19 14.68
N ASP A 362 -1.20 15.21 15.76
CA ASP A 362 -0.03 14.34 15.97
C ASP A 362 -0.40 12.85 16.05
N GLN A 363 -1.70 12.53 16.19
CA GLN A 363 -2.24 11.17 16.14
C GLN A 363 -2.60 10.71 14.71
N SER A 364 -2.56 11.60 13.72
CA SER A 364 -2.80 11.23 12.32
C SER A 364 -1.76 10.22 11.83
N PRO A 365 -2.16 9.03 11.33
CA PRO A 365 -1.20 8.02 10.87
C PRO A 365 -0.36 8.53 9.68
N TYR A 366 -0.91 9.45 8.88
CA TYR A 366 -0.23 10.07 7.76
C TYR A 366 0.91 11.00 8.23
N TYR A 367 0.67 11.78 9.27
CA TYR A 367 1.68 12.65 9.87
C TYR A 367 2.78 11.82 10.54
N GLN A 368 2.40 10.81 11.33
CA GLN A 368 3.34 9.91 11.99
C GLN A 368 4.24 9.21 10.97
N ALA A 369 3.67 8.70 9.88
CA ALA A 369 4.40 8.06 8.80
C ALA A 369 5.41 9.00 8.13
N ALA A 370 5.02 10.23 7.82
CA ALA A 370 5.92 11.22 7.22
C ALA A 370 7.12 11.53 8.13
N ARG A 371 6.88 11.66 9.44
CA ARG A 371 7.91 11.99 10.43
C ARG A 371 8.95 10.92 10.70
N LEU A 372 8.68 9.66 10.34
CA LEU A 372 9.69 8.61 10.42
C LEU A 372 10.96 8.97 9.63
N PHE A 373 10.79 9.76 8.57
CA PHE A 373 11.81 10.13 7.61
C PHE A 373 12.32 11.57 7.77
N ASP A 374 12.08 12.20 8.92
CA ASP A 374 12.65 13.52 9.23
C ASP A 374 14.18 13.53 8.97
N GLY A 375 14.63 14.44 8.11
CA GLY A 375 16.03 14.56 7.70
C GLY A 375 16.49 13.58 6.60
N VAL A 376 15.60 12.75 6.05
CA VAL A 376 15.84 11.98 4.81
C VAL A 376 15.47 12.85 3.62
N ILE A 377 16.29 12.80 2.57
CA ILE A 377 16.14 13.65 1.36
C ILE A 377 16.15 12.83 0.06
N ASP A 378 16.19 11.51 0.16
CA ASP A 378 16.25 10.61 -0.98
C ASP A 378 14.82 10.34 -1.47
N ASP A 379 14.51 10.80 -2.68
CA ASP A 379 13.20 10.63 -3.32
C ASP A 379 12.90 9.15 -3.58
N GLN A 380 13.92 8.30 -3.80
CA GLN A 380 13.75 6.85 -3.89
C GLN A 380 13.24 6.24 -2.58
N VAL A 381 13.42 6.93 -1.45
CA VAL A 381 12.91 6.53 -0.14
C VAL A 381 11.58 7.22 0.17
N LEU A 382 11.46 8.53 -0.09
CA LEU A 382 10.30 9.32 0.32
C LEU A 382 9.08 9.17 -0.59
N ASP A 383 9.26 9.15 -1.91
CA ASP A 383 8.15 9.09 -2.86
C ASP A 383 7.24 7.86 -2.70
N PRO A 384 7.75 6.63 -2.47
CA PRO A 384 6.91 5.48 -2.14
C PRO A 384 6.04 5.70 -0.89
N ILE A 385 6.59 6.40 0.12
CA ILE A 385 5.91 6.67 1.38
C ILE A 385 4.81 7.70 1.18
N TYR A 386 5.10 8.82 0.51
CA TYR A 386 4.09 9.81 0.20
C TYR A 386 3.03 9.31 -0.78
N ALA A 387 3.39 8.41 -1.71
CA ALA A 387 2.41 7.69 -2.53
C ALA A 387 1.47 6.86 -1.65
N SER A 388 2.01 6.13 -0.68
CA SER A 388 1.20 5.37 0.27
C SER A 388 0.30 6.31 1.08
N VAL A 389 0.85 7.41 1.63
CA VAL A 389 0.09 8.42 2.39
C VAL A 389 -1.09 8.96 1.58
N ALA A 390 -0.86 9.34 0.32
CA ALA A 390 -1.93 9.81 -0.56
C ALA A 390 -3.00 8.74 -0.81
N ILE A 391 -2.61 7.47 -0.99
CA ILE A 391 -3.56 6.36 -1.14
C ILE A 391 -4.38 6.20 0.15
N GLY A 392 -3.74 6.14 1.30
CA GLY A 392 -4.42 6.01 2.58
C GLY A 392 -5.36 7.18 2.86
N GLN A 393 -4.96 8.42 2.55
CA GLN A 393 -5.85 9.59 2.64
C GLN A 393 -7.08 9.43 1.76
N ALA A 394 -6.91 8.99 0.51
CA ALA A 394 -8.05 8.76 -0.38
C ALA A 394 -8.95 7.63 0.11
N GLU A 395 -8.40 6.53 0.64
CA GLU A 395 -9.19 5.46 1.27
C GLU A 395 -9.95 5.91 2.52
N ALA A 396 -9.46 6.95 3.22
CA ALA A 396 -10.18 7.62 4.30
C ALA A 396 -11.21 8.66 3.80
N GLY A 397 -11.42 8.79 2.49
CA GLY A 397 -12.33 9.76 1.87
C GLY A 397 -11.74 11.18 1.72
N LEU A 398 -10.44 11.37 1.96
CA LEU A 398 -9.76 12.67 1.88
C LEU A 398 -9.12 12.86 0.50
N VAL A 399 -9.91 12.73 -0.57
CA VAL A 399 -9.40 12.73 -1.95
C VAL A 399 -8.66 14.03 -2.31
N GLU A 400 -9.16 15.19 -1.87
CA GLU A 400 -8.50 16.48 -2.13
C GLU A 400 -7.13 16.56 -1.44
N SER A 401 -7.04 16.14 -0.18
CA SER A 401 -5.77 16.05 0.55
C SER A 401 -4.81 15.05 -0.10
N ALA A 402 -5.32 13.92 -0.59
CA ALA A 402 -4.52 12.94 -1.33
C ALA A 402 -3.93 13.54 -2.61
N MET A 403 -4.74 14.22 -3.42
CA MET A 403 -4.28 14.89 -4.63
C MET A 403 -3.24 15.97 -4.32
N LEU A 404 -3.45 16.74 -3.24
CA LEU A 404 -2.47 17.69 -2.73
C LEU A 404 -1.15 17.00 -2.39
N THR A 405 -1.16 15.92 -1.61
CA THR A 405 0.05 15.15 -1.28
C THR A 405 0.76 14.61 -2.53
N VAL A 406 0.04 14.13 -3.54
CA VAL A 406 0.65 13.71 -4.82
C VAL A 406 1.32 14.86 -5.55
N ALA A 407 0.67 16.02 -5.58
CA ALA A 407 1.21 17.22 -6.21
C ALA A 407 2.42 17.77 -5.43
N SER A 408 2.37 17.68 -4.10
CA SER A 408 3.25 18.40 -3.19
C SER A 408 4.24 17.55 -2.41
N SER A 409 4.36 16.25 -2.64
CA SER A 409 5.27 15.42 -1.84
C SER A 409 5.89 14.26 -2.59
N ILE A 410 5.45 14.03 -3.83
CA ILE A 410 5.97 12.98 -4.72
C ILE A 410 6.65 13.65 -5.91
N PHE A 411 7.84 13.21 -6.29
CA PHE A 411 8.59 13.82 -7.39
C PHE A 411 8.69 12.92 -8.62
N GLN A 412 8.90 11.63 -8.43
CA GLN A 412 9.05 10.62 -9.48
C GLN A 412 7.70 10.31 -10.13
N LYS A 413 7.70 10.29 -11.47
CA LYS A 413 6.48 10.05 -12.28
C LYS A 413 5.85 8.69 -11.99
N THR A 414 6.66 7.65 -11.77
CA THR A 414 6.19 6.29 -11.45
C THR A 414 5.39 6.28 -10.16
N TRP A 415 5.90 6.94 -9.10
CA TRP A 415 5.20 7.03 -7.82
C TRP A 415 3.96 7.92 -7.88
N LYS A 416 3.99 9.03 -8.63
CA LYS A 416 2.77 9.82 -8.89
C LYS A 416 1.71 8.97 -9.57
N ALA A 417 2.11 8.19 -10.58
CA ALA A 417 1.19 7.31 -11.30
C ALA A 417 0.61 6.20 -10.39
N GLN A 418 1.42 5.59 -9.52
CA GLN A 418 0.94 4.64 -8.52
C GLN A 418 -0.05 5.27 -7.55
N ALA A 419 0.24 6.47 -7.06
CA ALA A 419 -0.66 7.21 -6.16
C ALA A 419 -1.99 7.53 -6.84
N TYR A 420 -1.99 8.11 -8.05
CA TYR A 420 -3.22 8.35 -8.81
C TYR A 420 -4.00 7.06 -9.11
N LYS A 421 -3.31 5.94 -9.36
CA LYS A 421 -3.99 4.64 -9.53
C LYS A 421 -4.73 4.23 -8.26
N GLY A 422 -4.07 4.33 -7.10
CA GLY A 422 -4.68 4.00 -5.81
C GLY A 422 -5.78 4.97 -5.38
N ILE A 423 -5.61 6.28 -5.63
CA ILE A 423 -6.68 7.28 -5.44
C ILE A 423 -7.91 6.90 -6.29
N GLY A 424 -7.72 6.52 -7.55
CA GLY A 424 -8.84 6.10 -8.39
C GLY A 424 -9.52 4.81 -7.90
N LEU A 425 -8.78 3.86 -7.31
CA LEU A 425 -9.37 2.68 -6.66
C LEU A 425 -10.22 3.07 -5.45
N ALA A 426 -9.71 3.98 -4.60
CA ALA A 426 -10.47 4.49 -3.47
C ALA A 426 -11.75 5.21 -3.92
N GLN A 427 -11.67 6.13 -4.88
CA GLN A 427 -12.83 6.82 -5.46
C GLN A 427 -13.87 5.84 -6.02
N ALA A 428 -13.43 4.82 -6.76
CA ALA A 428 -14.32 3.79 -7.28
C ALA A 428 -15.02 3.01 -6.16
N SER A 429 -14.34 2.75 -5.04
CA SER A 429 -14.93 2.08 -3.86
C SER A 429 -16.03 2.92 -3.18
N PHE A 430 -15.95 4.25 -3.28
CA PHE A 430 -17.00 5.17 -2.84
C PHE A 430 -18.10 5.39 -3.89
N GLY A 431 -17.92 4.87 -5.11
CA GLY A 431 -18.86 5.02 -6.23
C GLY A 431 -18.62 6.27 -7.10
N ASP A 432 -17.55 7.03 -6.87
CA ASP A 432 -17.12 8.16 -7.72
C ASP A 432 -16.35 7.64 -8.95
N LEU A 433 -17.09 7.10 -9.93
CA LEU A 433 -16.49 6.56 -11.14
C LEU A 433 -15.91 7.64 -12.07
N ASP A 434 -16.47 8.85 -12.06
CA ASP A 434 -15.97 9.97 -12.88
C ASP A 434 -14.61 10.45 -12.38
N GLY A 435 -14.47 10.64 -11.06
CA GLY A 435 -13.20 10.96 -10.42
C GLY A 435 -12.18 9.82 -10.55
N ALA A 436 -12.60 8.58 -10.34
CA ALA A 436 -11.74 7.41 -10.52
C ALA A 436 -11.17 7.34 -11.94
N GLN A 437 -12.01 7.54 -12.96
CA GLN A 437 -11.58 7.57 -14.35
C GLN A 437 -10.55 8.68 -14.62
N ALA A 438 -10.77 9.89 -14.10
CA ALA A 438 -9.84 11.00 -14.25
C ALA A 438 -8.46 10.69 -13.61
N SER A 439 -8.46 10.12 -12.40
CA SER A 439 -7.26 9.69 -11.69
C SER A 439 -6.50 8.60 -12.46
N TRP A 440 -7.20 7.58 -12.98
CA TRP A 440 -6.60 6.52 -13.79
C TRP A 440 -6.03 7.00 -15.13
N GLN A 441 -6.67 7.96 -15.79
CA GLN A 441 -6.12 8.59 -16.99
C GLN A 441 -4.85 9.38 -16.68
N LYS A 442 -4.80 10.11 -15.55
CA LYS A 442 -3.59 10.80 -15.11
C LYS A 442 -2.48 9.79 -14.79
N ALA A 443 -2.79 8.70 -14.10
CA ALA A 443 -1.86 7.62 -13.81
C ALA A 443 -1.24 7.04 -15.09
N LEU A 444 -2.07 6.69 -16.08
CA LEU A 444 -1.63 6.18 -17.38
C LEU A 444 -0.68 7.18 -18.08
N SER A 445 -1.08 8.45 -18.15
CA SER A 445 -0.29 9.49 -18.82
C SER A 445 1.10 9.69 -18.21
N LEU A 446 1.19 9.63 -16.87
CA LEU A 446 2.45 9.78 -16.14
C LEU A 446 3.37 8.58 -16.35
N TYR A 447 2.81 7.37 -16.31
CA TYR A 447 3.58 6.13 -16.49
C TYR A 447 4.07 5.97 -17.94
N ASP A 448 3.25 6.31 -18.93
CA ASP A 448 3.65 6.33 -20.34
C ASP A 448 4.79 7.34 -20.58
N ALA A 449 4.70 8.52 -19.97
CA ALA A 449 5.76 9.52 -20.02
C ALA A 449 7.06 9.09 -19.32
N TYR A 450 6.97 8.15 -18.36
CA TYR A 450 8.14 7.51 -17.77
C TYR A 450 8.73 6.45 -18.72
N LEU A 451 7.92 5.54 -19.26
CA LEU A 451 8.39 4.50 -20.17
C LEU A 451 9.05 5.07 -21.44
N ALA A 452 8.58 6.21 -21.94
CA ALA A 452 9.21 6.90 -23.06
C ALA A 452 10.67 7.32 -22.78
N THR A 453 11.08 7.42 -21.50
CA THR A 453 12.48 7.71 -21.11
C THR A 453 13.35 6.46 -20.98
N THR A 454 12.75 5.27 -20.99
CA THR A 454 13.43 3.98 -20.83
C THR A 454 13.51 3.19 -22.15
N GLU A 455 13.22 3.82 -23.29
CA GLU A 455 13.34 3.20 -24.61
C GLU A 455 14.79 2.79 -24.91
N ASP A 456 14.95 1.60 -25.48
CA ASP A 456 16.25 1.18 -26.02
C ASP A 456 16.59 1.95 -27.31
N GLY A 457 17.82 1.79 -27.82
CA GLY A 457 18.25 2.44 -29.07
C GLY A 457 17.46 2.04 -30.33
N SER A 458 16.43 1.20 -30.22
CA SER A 458 15.49 0.81 -31.27
C SER A 458 14.08 1.40 -31.10
N GLY A 459 13.81 2.15 -30.02
CA GLY A 459 12.50 2.74 -29.72
C GLY A 459 11.51 1.77 -29.08
N VAL A 460 12.00 0.68 -28.48
CA VAL A 460 11.18 -0.28 -27.72
C VAL A 460 11.36 0.02 -26.23
N PRO A 461 10.28 0.22 -25.45
CA PRO A 461 10.39 0.42 -24.01
C PRO A 461 11.08 -0.76 -23.30
N VAL A 462 12.02 -0.47 -22.40
CA VAL A 462 12.54 -1.49 -21.49
C VAL A 462 11.54 -1.68 -20.36
N ILE A 463 10.72 -2.73 -20.48
CA ILE A 463 9.66 -3.05 -19.50
C ILE A 463 10.19 -4.04 -18.45
N SER A 464 10.12 -3.63 -17.19
CA SER A 464 10.37 -4.48 -16.02
C SER A 464 9.12 -5.27 -15.61
N ALA A 465 9.24 -6.18 -14.64
CA ALA A 465 8.07 -6.88 -14.12
C ALA A 465 7.09 -5.92 -13.41
N ASP A 466 7.60 -4.88 -12.76
CA ASP A 466 6.79 -3.94 -11.97
C ASP A 466 6.01 -2.99 -12.88
N ASP A 467 6.60 -2.56 -13.99
CA ASP A 467 5.90 -1.82 -15.06
C ASP A 467 4.72 -2.64 -15.60
N GLY A 468 4.97 -3.94 -15.80
CA GLY A 468 3.95 -4.89 -16.19
C GLY A 468 2.75 -4.96 -15.25
N LEU A 469 3.03 -5.13 -13.96
CA LEU A 469 2.03 -5.18 -12.91
C LEU A 469 1.24 -3.87 -12.80
N PHE A 470 1.89 -2.72 -13.01
CA PHE A 470 1.20 -1.43 -13.05
C PHE A 470 0.12 -1.40 -14.14
N TYR A 471 0.47 -1.66 -15.40
CA TYR A 471 -0.49 -1.60 -16.51
C TYR A 471 -1.59 -2.64 -16.39
N GLN A 472 -1.27 -3.84 -15.93
CA GLN A 472 -2.25 -4.91 -15.72
C GLN A 472 -3.24 -4.57 -14.61
N SER A 473 -2.75 -4.09 -13.46
CA SER A 473 -3.63 -3.67 -12.37
C SER A 473 -4.51 -2.48 -12.75
N LEU A 474 -3.97 -1.50 -13.49
CA LEU A 474 -4.73 -0.37 -14.01
C LEU A 474 -5.81 -0.79 -15.03
N SER A 475 -5.46 -1.68 -15.96
CA SER A 475 -6.42 -2.26 -16.91
C SER A 475 -7.54 -2.98 -16.18
N ARG A 476 -7.24 -3.80 -15.17
CA ARG A 476 -8.26 -4.49 -14.37
C ARG A 476 -9.19 -3.49 -13.69
N ALA A 477 -8.64 -2.50 -12.99
CA ALA A 477 -9.43 -1.46 -12.32
C ALA A 477 -10.39 -0.73 -13.28
N LEU A 478 -9.89 -0.37 -14.47
CA LEU A 478 -10.70 0.25 -15.53
C LEU A 478 -11.83 -0.68 -16.01
N ARG A 479 -11.58 -1.98 -16.18
CA ARG A 479 -12.63 -2.93 -16.59
C ARG A 479 -13.68 -3.14 -15.52
N ASP A 480 -13.25 -3.35 -14.27
CA ASP A 480 -14.13 -3.56 -13.12
C ASP A 480 -15.08 -2.36 -12.92
N ALA A 481 -14.61 -1.16 -13.26
CA ALA A 481 -15.41 0.07 -13.24
C ALA A 481 -16.24 0.33 -14.51
N GLY A 482 -16.20 -0.56 -15.51
CA GLY A 482 -17.00 -0.47 -16.73
C GLY A 482 -16.37 0.36 -17.88
N PHE A 483 -15.04 0.51 -17.91
CA PHE A 483 -14.28 1.26 -18.93
C PHE A 483 -13.37 0.37 -19.82
N PRO A 484 -13.92 -0.59 -20.58
CA PRO A 484 -13.12 -1.59 -21.31
C PRO A 484 -12.21 -1.00 -22.41
N GLU A 485 -12.64 0.05 -23.12
CA GLU A 485 -11.81 0.69 -24.15
C GLU A 485 -10.56 1.35 -23.56
N GLN A 486 -10.68 1.95 -22.38
CA GLN A 486 -9.55 2.57 -21.67
C GLN A 486 -8.63 1.51 -21.05
N ALA A 487 -9.20 0.39 -20.60
CA ALA A 487 -8.41 -0.75 -20.16
C ALA A 487 -7.55 -1.32 -21.30
N ASP A 488 -8.11 -1.44 -22.52
CA ASP A 488 -7.35 -1.83 -23.72
C ASP A 488 -6.23 -0.83 -24.02
N GLN A 489 -6.51 0.48 -23.90
CA GLN A 489 -5.52 1.53 -24.08
C GLN A 489 -4.36 1.42 -23.07
N ALA A 490 -4.66 1.12 -21.80
CA ALA A 490 -3.66 0.97 -20.76
C ALA A 490 -2.68 -0.19 -21.06
N LEU A 491 -3.11 -1.25 -21.75
CA LEU A 491 -2.23 -2.37 -22.11
C LEU A 491 -1.39 -2.15 -23.38
N ALA A 492 -1.65 -1.10 -24.16
CA ALA A 492 -0.97 -0.87 -25.43
C ALA A 492 0.58 -0.85 -25.37
N PRO A 493 1.22 -0.28 -24.33
CA PRO A 493 2.68 -0.36 -24.15
C PRO A 493 3.18 -1.80 -23.97
N LEU A 494 2.45 -2.62 -23.21
CA LEU A 494 2.79 -4.03 -23.03
C LEU A 494 2.66 -4.81 -24.35
N ASN A 495 1.62 -4.54 -25.13
CA ASN A 495 1.45 -5.16 -26.46
C ASN A 495 2.66 -4.89 -27.36
N THR A 496 3.11 -3.62 -27.39
CA THR A 496 4.28 -3.21 -28.18
C THR A 496 5.56 -3.93 -27.72
N TYR A 497 5.75 -4.08 -26.40
CA TYR A 497 6.88 -4.83 -25.85
C TYR A 497 6.84 -6.31 -26.23
N PHE A 498 5.68 -6.96 -26.11
CA PHE A 498 5.53 -8.37 -26.47
C PHE A 498 5.81 -8.62 -27.95
N ASP A 499 5.31 -7.75 -28.83
CA ASP A 499 5.59 -7.79 -30.27
C ASP A 499 7.08 -7.68 -30.59
N ALA A 500 7.78 -6.77 -29.90
CA ALA A 500 9.22 -6.58 -30.07
C ALA A 500 10.06 -7.76 -29.54
N MET A 501 9.60 -8.39 -28.46
CA MET A 501 10.26 -9.53 -27.82
C MET A 501 9.90 -10.88 -28.45
N ALA A 502 8.92 -10.92 -29.35
CA ALA A 502 8.49 -12.13 -30.02
C ALA A 502 9.65 -12.86 -30.70
N GLY A 503 9.79 -14.16 -30.41
CA GLY A 503 10.84 -15.04 -30.93
C GLY A 503 12.21 -14.90 -30.23
N GLN A 504 12.42 -13.90 -29.38
CA GLN A 504 13.64 -13.77 -28.56
C GLN A 504 13.56 -14.72 -27.35
N PRO A 505 14.70 -15.20 -26.82
CA PRO A 505 14.72 -15.93 -25.56
C PRO A 505 13.94 -15.17 -24.47
N TYR A 506 12.84 -15.76 -23.97
CA TYR A 506 12.01 -15.05 -22.98
C TYR A 506 12.79 -14.83 -21.67
N THR A 507 12.62 -13.65 -21.09
CA THR A 507 13.22 -13.26 -19.81
C THR A 507 12.29 -13.61 -18.66
N THR A 508 12.78 -13.47 -17.42
CA THR A 508 11.91 -13.59 -16.22
C THR A 508 10.79 -12.55 -16.24
N ALA A 509 11.07 -11.32 -16.69
CA ALA A 509 10.07 -10.26 -16.81
C ALA A 509 8.95 -10.64 -17.80
N TYR A 510 9.32 -11.09 -19.01
CA TYR A 510 8.37 -11.59 -20.00
C TYR A 510 7.52 -12.72 -19.42
N GLY A 511 8.13 -13.67 -18.71
CA GLY A 511 7.43 -14.79 -18.12
C GLY A 511 6.39 -14.38 -17.07
N ARG A 512 6.72 -13.46 -16.15
CA ARG A 512 5.78 -12.94 -15.16
C ARG A 512 4.62 -12.20 -15.83
N LEU A 513 4.94 -11.36 -16.80
CA LEU A 513 3.99 -10.62 -17.60
C LEU A 513 3.00 -11.54 -18.34
N ALA A 514 3.48 -12.64 -18.91
CA ALA A 514 2.65 -13.63 -19.58
C ALA A 514 1.71 -14.37 -18.61
N VAL A 515 2.19 -14.74 -17.42
CA VAL A 515 1.33 -15.35 -16.38
C VAL A 515 0.18 -14.41 -16.02
N ALA A 516 0.49 -13.14 -15.80
CA ALA A 516 -0.53 -12.17 -15.42
C ALA A 516 -1.48 -11.81 -16.58
N ALA A 517 -1.02 -11.85 -17.84
CA ALA A 517 -1.89 -11.78 -19.01
C ALA A 517 -2.88 -12.96 -19.05
N GLY A 518 -2.42 -14.16 -18.68
CA GLY A 518 -3.27 -15.35 -18.52
C GLY A 518 -4.32 -15.19 -17.43
N SER A 519 -3.93 -14.74 -16.23
CA SER A 519 -4.90 -14.48 -15.15
C SER A 519 -5.98 -13.47 -15.55
N ASN A 520 -5.60 -12.38 -16.24
CA ASN A 520 -6.58 -11.41 -16.74
C ASN A 520 -7.52 -12.01 -17.80
N ALA A 521 -7.01 -12.91 -18.65
CA ALA A 521 -7.83 -13.61 -19.62
C ALA A 521 -8.84 -14.54 -18.92
N GLU A 522 -8.40 -15.31 -17.92
CA GLU A 522 -9.26 -16.21 -17.14
C GLU A 522 -10.39 -15.46 -16.40
N ASP A 523 -10.08 -14.30 -15.79
CA ASP A 523 -11.06 -13.43 -15.13
C ASP A 523 -12.18 -13.01 -16.12
N LEU A 524 -11.77 -12.51 -17.30
CA LEU A 524 -12.71 -12.05 -18.33
C LEU A 524 -13.50 -13.20 -18.97
N VAL A 525 -12.89 -14.37 -19.13
CA VAL A 525 -13.59 -15.58 -19.58
C VAL A 525 -14.67 -15.97 -18.58
N THR A 526 -14.35 -15.95 -17.28
CA THR A 526 -15.30 -16.24 -16.20
C THR A 526 -16.50 -15.27 -16.24
N GLU A 527 -16.23 -13.97 -16.42
CA GLU A 527 -17.28 -12.95 -16.57
C GLU A 527 -18.12 -13.20 -17.83
N ALA A 528 -17.49 -13.45 -18.98
CA ALA A 528 -18.19 -13.71 -20.24
C ALA A 528 -19.09 -14.95 -20.14
N VAL A 529 -18.62 -16.02 -19.48
CA VAL A 529 -19.42 -17.23 -19.22
C VAL A 529 -20.62 -16.89 -18.33
N ALA A 530 -20.41 -16.15 -17.24
CA ALA A 530 -21.49 -15.73 -16.34
C ALA A 530 -22.55 -14.86 -17.03
N GLN A 531 -22.15 -14.05 -18.03
CA GLN A 531 -23.03 -13.20 -18.83
C GLN A 531 -23.59 -13.89 -20.08
N GLY A 532 -23.34 -15.19 -20.27
CA GLY A 532 -23.94 -15.99 -21.33
C GLY A 532 -23.26 -15.88 -22.70
N LEU A 533 -21.95 -15.57 -22.73
CA LEU A 533 -21.09 -15.58 -23.92
C LEU A 533 -21.59 -14.68 -25.07
N ALA A 534 -22.05 -13.47 -24.74
CA ALA A 534 -22.51 -12.49 -25.72
C ALA A 534 -22.22 -11.06 -25.28
N GLY A 535 -22.22 -10.14 -26.24
CA GLY A 535 -22.03 -8.71 -25.98
C GLY A 535 -20.60 -8.35 -25.58
N ASP A 536 -20.45 -7.19 -24.93
CA ASP A 536 -19.15 -6.57 -24.68
C ASP A 536 -18.23 -7.45 -23.81
N ALA A 537 -18.78 -8.18 -22.83
CA ALA A 537 -18.02 -9.12 -22.00
C ALA A 537 -17.38 -10.25 -22.82
N PHE A 538 -18.11 -10.80 -23.80
CA PHE A 538 -17.57 -11.81 -24.71
C PHE A 538 -16.47 -11.24 -25.61
N ASP A 539 -16.69 -10.06 -26.18
CA ASP A 539 -15.71 -9.40 -27.06
C ASP A 539 -14.42 -9.06 -26.29
N ALA A 540 -14.54 -8.61 -25.04
CA ALA A 540 -13.40 -8.35 -24.14
C ALA A 540 -12.64 -9.63 -23.78
N ALA A 541 -13.34 -10.70 -23.38
CA ALA A 541 -12.71 -11.99 -23.09
C ALA A 541 -11.99 -12.56 -24.30
N LEU A 542 -12.63 -12.53 -25.48
CA LEU A 542 -12.02 -12.97 -26.73
C LEU A 542 -10.76 -12.15 -27.06
N SER A 543 -10.82 -10.84 -26.92
CA SER A 543 -9.67 -9.96 -27.13
C SER A 543 -8.51 -10.33 -26.20
N SER A 544 -8.80 -10.49 -24.90
CA SER A 544 -7.78 -10.83 -23.89
C SER A 544 -7.18 -12.22 -24.09
N VAL A 545 -7.97 -13.26 -24.40
CA VAL A 545 -7.46 -14.61 -24.69
C VAL A 545 -6.64 -14.61 -25.97
N THR A 546 -7.04 -13.83 -26.99
CA THR A 546 -6.24 -13.69 -28.23
C THR A 546 -4.88 -13.07 -27.92
N PHE A 547 -4.87 -11.99 -27.14
CA PHE A 547 -3.63 -11.35 -26.72
C PHE A 547 -2.75 -12.30 -25.89
N PHE A 548 -3.33 -12.98 -24.91
CA PHE A 548 -2.59 -13.96 -24.11
C PHE A 548 -2.01 -15.09 -24.97
N HIS A 549 -2.78 -15.59 -25.95
CA HIS A 549 -2.29 -16.55 -26.95
C HIS A 549 -1.09 -15.99 -27.71
N ASP A 550 -1.17 -14.78 -28.26
CA ASP A 550 -0.07 -14.14 -29.01
C ASP A 550 1.20 -13.99 -28.14
N VAL A 551 1.05 -13.61 -26.87
CA VAL A 551 2.15 -13.53 -25.89
C VAL A 551 2.79 -14.91 -25.66
N VAL A 552 2.00 -15.95 -25.40
CA VAL A 552 2.52 -17.30 -25.17
C VAL A 552 3.18 -17.86 -26.42
N SER A 553 2.56 -17.67 -27.58
CA SER A 553 3.08 -18.12 -28.87
C SER A 553 4.36 -17.39 -29.25
N GLY A 554 4.49 -16.11 -28.89
CA GLY A 554 5.65 -15.26 -29.10
C GLY A 554 6.87 -15.60 -28.24
N MET A 555 6.74 -16.40 -27.17
CA MET A 555 7.88 -16.78 -26.33
C MET A 555 8.97 -17.50 -27.13
N GLY A 556 10.20 -16.99 -27.11
CA GLY A 556 11.36 -17.63 -27.75
C GLY A 556 12.21 -18.48 -26.80
N LYS A 557 13.04 -19.35 -27.37
CA LYS A 557 13.78 -20.40 -26.66
C LYS A 557 14.75 -19.88 -25.57
N ARG A 558 14.71 -20.44 -24.35
CA ARG A 558 15.74 -20.26 -23.31
C ARG A 558 16.88 -21.29 -23.37
N ASP A 559 18.01 -20.99 -22.74
CA ASP A 559 19.09 -21.95 -22.55
C ASP A 559 18.71 -22.96 -21.47
N SER A 560 18.42 -24.18 -21.90
CA SER A 560 18.05 -25.33 -21.07
C SER A 560 18.28 -26.60 -21.88
N GLU A 561 18.71 -27.67 -21.22
CA GLU A 561 19.00 -28.96 -21.85
C GLU A 561 17.73 -29.64 -22.36
N ASP A 562 16.63 -29.58 -21.59
CA ASP A 562 15.38 -30.32 -21.86
C ASP A 562 14.07 -29.54 -21.56
N LYS A 563 14.15 -28.27 -21.14
CA LYS A 563 13.00 -27.40 -20.78
C LYS A 563 13.02 -26.02 -21.45
N CYS A 564 13.54 -25.93 -22.67
CA CYS A 564 13.82 -24.66 -23.35
C CYS A 564 12.57 -23.81 -23.71
N TYR A 565 11.36 -24.41 -23.70
CA TYR A 565 10.06 -23.77 -23.84
C TYR A 565 9.09 -24.15 -22.71
N ALA A 566 9.58 -24.46 -21.50
CA ALA A 566 8.72 -24.97 -20.44
C ALA A 566 7.52 -24.06 -20.11
N LEU A 567 7.74 -22.75 -19.97
CA LEU A 567 6.65 -21.81 -19.69
C LEU A 567 5.64 -21.73 -20.85
N LYS A 568 6.12 -21.65 -22.11
CA LYS A 568 5.26 -21.69 -23.30
C LYS A 568 4.40 -22.97 -23.33
N THR A 569 5.04 -24.12 -23.09
CA THR A 569 4.36 -25.43 -23.08
C THR A 569 3.24 -25.48 -22.05
N MET A 570 3.52 -24.98 -20.83
CA MET A 570 2.54 -24.94 -19.74
C MET A 570 1.37 -24.00 -20.05
N GLN A 571 1.67 -22.77 -20.49
CA GLN A 571 0.65 -21.72 -20.68
C GLN A 571 -0.24 -21.95 -21.91
N LEU A 572 0.22 -22.69 -22.93
CA LEU A 572 -0.62 -23.09 -24.05
C LEU A 572 -1.83 -23.93 -23.58
N ALA A 573 -1.73 -24.69 -22.48
CA ALA A 573 -2.87 -25.42 -21.95
C ALA A 573 -3.97 -24.43 -21.48
N SER A 574 -3.61 -23.42 -20.68
CA SER A 574 -4.54 -22.38 -20.22
C SER A 574 -5.21 -21.65 -21.39
N VAL A 575 -4.43 -21.24 -22.41
CA VAL A 575 -4.98 -20.60 -23.62
C VAL A 575 -6.02 -21.50 -24.32
N GLY A 576 -5.72 -22.80 -24.44
CA GLY A 576 -6.63 -23.75 -25.07
C GLY A 576 -7.92 -23.96 -24.27
N GLU A 577 -7.81 -24.03 -22.95
CA GLU A 577 -8.96 -24.12 -22.04
C GLU A 577 -9.84 -22.86 -22.11
N ASP A 578 -9.25 -21.67 -22.12
CA ASP A 578 -9.97 -20.40 -22.25
C ASP A 578 -10.76 -20.32 -23.57
N TYR A 579 -10.16 -20.70 -24.70
CA TYR A 579 -10.88 -20.75 -25.97
C TYR A 579 -12.04 -21.76 -25.96
N LEU A 580 -11.90 -22.88 -25.25
CA LEU A 580 -13.01 -23.83 -25.10
C LEU A 580 -14.15 -23.26 -24.25
N GLN A 581 -13.84 -22.56 -23.16
CA GLN A 581 -14.84 -21.89 -22.33
C GLN A 581 -15.59 -20.80 -23.10
N LEU A 582 -14.91 -20.08 -24.01
CA LEU A 582 -15.52 -19.13 -24.94
C LEU A 582 -16.25 -19.79 -26.13
N ALA A 583 -16.37 -21.11 -26.16
CA ALA A 583 -16.99 -21.87 -27.25
C ALA A 583 -16.34 -21.64 -28.63
N LEU A 584 -15.00 -21.53 -28.67
CA LEU A 584 -14.17 -21.31 -29.87
C LEU A 584 -13.27 -22.53 -30.19
N PRO A 585 -13.85 -23.69 -30.55
CA PRO A 585 -13.11 -24.94 -30.72
C PRO A 585 -12.06 -24.91 -31.83
N ASP A 586 -12.28 -24.13 -32.90
CA ASP A 586 -11.30 -23.99 -33.98
C ASP A 586 -10.00 -23.30 -33.50
N ARG A 587 -10.10 -22.39 -32.53
CA ARG A 587 -8.93 -21.71 -31.96
C ARG A 587 -8.21 -22.59 -30.94
N ALA A 588 -8.96 -23.30 -30.09
CA ALA A 588 -8.39 -24.31 -29.20
C ALA A 588 -7.63 -25.40 -30.00
N ARG A 589 -8.13 -25.79 -31.18
CA ARG A 589 -7.41 -26.69 -32.08
C ARG A 589 -6.08 -26.13 -32.58
N ALA A 590 -6.02 -24.84 -32.93
CA ALA A 590 -4.78 -24.21 -33.35
C ALA A 590 -3.72 -24.20 -32.23
N VAL A 591 -4.15 -24.04 -30.97
CA VAL A 591 -3.28 -24.16 -29.79
C VAL A 591 -2.69 -25.57 -29.67
N LEU A 592 -3.48 -26.62 -29.95
CA LEU A 592 -2.97 -28.00 -29.97
C LEU A 592 -1.92 -28.22 -31.06
N GLU A 593 -2.11 -27.64 -32.25
CA GLU A 593 -1.11 -27.70 -33.33
C GLU A 593 0.23 -27.08 -32.89
N GLU A 594 0.20 -26.00 -32.10
CA GLU A 594 1.40 -25.40 -31.52
C GLU A 594 2.04 -26.27 -30.44
N TYR A 595 1.24 -26.88 -29.56
CA TYR A 595 1.72 -27.82 -28.55
C TYR A 595 2.40 -29.03 -29.20
N GLU A 596 1.76 -29.64 -30.21
CA GLU A 596 2.31 -30.77 -30.95
C GLU A 596 3.64 -30.43 -31.63
N ALA A 597 3.76 -29.23 -32.21
CA ALA A 597 5.01 -28.78 -32.79
C ALA A 597 6.18 -28.68 -31.78
N LEU A 598 5.90 -28.54 -30.47
CA LEU A 598 6.94 -28.51 -29.44
C LEU A 598 7.58 -29.89 -29.18
N PHE A 599 6.92 -31.00 -29.57
CA PHE A 599 7.53 -32.33 -29.48
C PHE A 599 8.69 -32.52 -30.46
N ASP A 600 8.74 -31.75 -31.56
CA ASP A 600 9.89 -31.77 -32.48
C ASP A 600 11.10 -30.97 -31.95
N VAL A 601 10.95 -30.28 -30.81
CA VAL A 601 12.02 -29.48 -30.20
C VAL A 601 12.81 -30.33 -29.20
N ALA A 602 14.01 -30.76 -29.61
CA ALA A 602 14.86 -31.65 -28.82
C ALA A 602 15.18 -31.15 -27.40
N CYS A 603 15.32 -29.83 -27.20
CA CYS A 603 15.58 -29.23 -25.89
C CYS A 603 14.34 -28.99 -25.03
N ASN A 604 13.17 -29.52 -25.41
CA ASN A 604 11.91 -29.30 -24.69
C ASN A 604 11.18 -30.60 -24.31
N GLN A 605 11.80 -31.76 -24.54
CA GLN A 605 11.18 -33.08 -24.36
C GLN A 605 10.64 -33.30 -22.95
N ALA A 606 11.34 -32.79 -21.92
CA ALA A 606 10.88 -32.93 -20.55
C ALA A 606 9.61 -32.11 -20.29
N ALA A 607 9.51 -30.89 -20.85
CA ALA A 607 8.36 -30.03 -20.64
C ALA A 607 7.10 -30.57 -21.32
N VAL A 608 7.19 -31.00 -22.59
CA VAL A 608 6.02 -31.56 -23.32
C VAL A 608 5.51 -32.85 -22.69
N ALA A 609 6.40 -33.67 -22.14
CA ALA A 609 6.04 -34.86 -21.39
C ALA A 609 5.40 -34.51 -20.03
N THR A 610 6.02 -33.63 -19.25
CA THR A 610 5.56 -33.26 -17.90
C THR A 610 4.16 -32.65 -17.91
N TYR A 611 3.81 -31.86 -18.93
CA TYR A 611 2.54 -31.13 -18.98
C TYR A 611 1.48 -31.76 -19.90
N ALA A 612 1.67 -33.01 -20.35
CA ALA A 612 0.75 -33.64 -21.29
C ALA A 612 -0.68 -33.80 -20.72
N ASP A 613 -0.81 -34.05 -19.42
CA ASP A 613 -2.07 -34.17 -18.69
C ASP A 613 -2.92 -32.89 -18.66
N ASN A 614 -2.28 -31.72 -18.73
CA ASN A 614 -2.96 -30.43 -18.86
C ASN A 614 -3.68 -30.29 -20.21
N PHE A 615 -3.20 -30.94 -21.27
CA PHE A 615 -3.83 -30.88 -22.60
C PHE A 615 -4.95 -31.91 -22.78
N ALA A 616 -5.02 -32.94 -21.93
CA ALA A 616 -6.00 -34.02 -22.06
C ALA A 616 -7.44 -33.51 -22.15
N GLY A 617 -7.77 -32.46 -21.39
CA GLY A 617 -9.09 -31.84 -21.44
C GLY A 617 -9.43 -31.13 -22.73
N ILE A 618 -8.43 -30.53 -23.37
CA ILE A 618 -8.59 -29.84 -24.64
C ILE A 618 -8.85 -30.87 -25.75
N TYR A 619 -8.03 -31.93 -25.83
CA TYR A 619 -8.25 -33.02 -26.78
C TYR A 619 -9.60 -33.72 -26.56
N GLY A 620 -9.96 -33.97 -25.30
CA GLY A 620 -11.24 -34.56 -24.91
C GLY A 620 -12.43 -33.73 -25.39
N ALA A 621 -12.47 -32.44 -25.04
CA ALA A 621 -13.55 -31.53 -25.43
C ALA A 621 -13.69 -31.35 -26.96
N LEU A 622 -12.60 -31.49 -27.72
CA LEU A 622 -12.61 -31.44 -29.19
C LEU A 622 -12.91 -32.78 -29.87
N GLY A 623 -13.06 -33.87 -29.12
CA GLY A 623 -13.28 -35.22 -29.65
C GLY A 623 -12.07 -35.79 -30.38
N LEU A 624 -10.85 -35.39 -29.98
CA LEU A 624 -9.57 -35.78 -30.57
C LEU A 624 -8.83 -36.84 -29.73
N THR A 625 -9.58 -37.71 -29.05
CA THR A 625 -9.04 -38.67 -28.06
C THR A 625 -8.07 -39.68 -28.67
N ASP A 626 -8.34 -40.18 -29.88
CA ASP A 626 -7.46 -41.10 -30.61
C ASP A 626 -6.12 -40.45 -31.00
N GLU A 627 -6.15 -39.15 -31.32
CA GLU A 627 -4.97 -38.35 -31.68
C GLU A 627 -4.07 -38.16 -30.46
N PHE A 628 -4.65 -37.77 -29.32
CA PHE A 628 -3.92 -37.66 -28.06
C PHE A 628 -3.29 -38.99 -27.62
N LYS A 629 -4.05 -40.08 -27.68
CA LYS A 629 -3.55 -41.44 -27.37
C LYS A 629 -2.35 -41.82 -28.25
N ALA A 630 -2.38 -41.45 -29.53
CA ALA A 630 -1.26 -41.70 -30.44
C ALA A 630 -0.04 -40.83 -30.11
N LEU A 631 -0.24 -39.55 -29.80
CA LEU A 631 0.81 -38.60 -29.41
C LEU A 631 1.55 -39.06 -28.15
N VAL A 632 0.81 -39.31 -27.07
CA VAL A 632 1.40 -39.70 -25.78
C VAL A 632 2.14 -41.05 -25.90
N ALA A 633 1.57 -42.02 -26.61
CA ALA A 633 2.20 -43.33 -26.81
C ALA A 633 3.47 -43.28 -27.68
N GLY A 634 3.55 -42.30 -28.59
CA GLY A 634 4.69 -42.08 -29.49
C GLY A 634 5.84 -41.36 -28.79
N ASP A 635 5.53 -40.23 -28.15
CA ASP A 635 6.54 -39.26 -27.73
C ASP A 635 6.75 -39.21 -26.21
N VAL A 636 5.68 -39.21 -25.40
CA VAL A 636 5.78 -39.16 -23.93
C VAL A 636 6.30 -40.48 -23.36
N ARG A 637 5.78 -41.62 -23.84
CA ARG A 637 6.22 -42.96 -23.40
C ARG A 637 7.71 -43.17 -23.56
N ALA A 638 8.29 -42.66 -24.66
CA ALA A 638 9.72 -42.78 -24.92
C ALA A 638 10.54 -42.02 -23.87
N TYR A 639 10.08 -40.83 -23.47
CA TYR A 639 10.67 -40.05 -22.39
C TYR A 639 10.54 -40.77 -21.04
N ASP A 640 9.35 -41.28 -20.71
CA ASP A 640 9.07 -42.01 -19.47
C ASP A 640 9.98 -43.21 -19.28
N GLN A 641 10.13 -44.05 -20.31
CA GLN A 641 11.02 -45.21 -20.28
C GLN A 641 12.49 -44.85 -20.10
N ALA A 642 12.91 -43.70 -20.63
CA ALA A 642 14.29 -43.23 -20.52
C ALA A 642 14.61 -42.62 -19.14
N HIS A 643 13.61 -42.11 -18.42
CA HIS A 643 13.78 -41.32 -17.19
C HIS A 643 13.06 -41.87 -15.95
N ASP A 644 12.44 -43.05 -16.05
CA ASP A 644 11.67 -43.70 -14.97
C ASP A 644 10.54 -42.79 -14.45
N LYS A 645 9.66 -42.38 -15.38
CA LYS A 645 8.51 -41.49 -15.14
C LYS A 645 7.20 -42.15 -15.55
N HIS A 646 6.08 -41.50 -15.22
CA HIS A 646 4.72 -42.00 -15.41
C HIS A 646 3.79 -41.00 -16.12
N TYR A 647 4.32 -40.00 -16.82
CA TYR A 647 3.52 -38.91 -17.40
C TYR A 647 2.51 -39.41 -18.46
N GLU A 648 2.82 -40.48 -19.18
CA GLU A 648 1.85 -41.10 -20.10
C GLU A 648 0.61 -41.61 -19.35
N ALA A 649 0.80 -42.24 -18.19
CA ALA A 649 -0.30 -42.79 -17.42
C ALA A 649 -1.20 -41.67 -16.90
N ASP A 650 -0.59 -40.63 -16.31
CA ASP A 650 -1.29 -39.45 -15.79
C ASP A 650 -2.10 -38.74 -16.90
N ALA A 651 -1.50 -38.58 -18.08
CA ALA A 651 -2.17 -37.97 -19.24
C ALA A 651 -3.37 -38.79 -19.74
N LEU A 652 -3.23 -40.12 -19.80
CA LEU A 652 -4.32 -41.01 -20.21
C LEU A 652 -5.45 -41.08 -19.17
N ALA A 653 -5.11 -41.00 -17.87
CA ALA A 653 -6.09 -40.94 -16.80
C ALA A 653 -6.89 -39.62 -16.84
N ALA A 654 -6.21 -38.49 -17.06
CA ALA A 654 -6.87 -37.21 -17.28
C ALA A 654 -7.80 -37.24 -18.51
N LEU A 655 -7.39 -37.89 -19.61
CA LEU A 655 -8.23 -38.03 -20.81
C LEU A 655 -9.49 -38.86 -20.54
N ALA A 656 -9.38 -39.92 -19.72
CA ALA A 656 -10.49 -40.82 -19.41
C ALA A 656 -11.69 -40.09 -18.78
N VAL A 657 -11.45 -38.99 -18.04
CA VAL A 657 -12.51 -38.14 -17.49
C VAL A 657 -13.40 -37.54 -18.58
N TYR A 658 -12.82 -37.16 -19.72
CA TYR A 658 -13.57 -36.57 -20.83
C TYR A 658 -14.29 -37.63 -21.67
N GLU A 659 -13.66 -38.80 -21.85
CA GLU A 659 -14.35 -39.96 -22.45
C GLU A 659 -15.55 -40.40 -21.58
N ALA A 660 -15.39 -40.34 -20.25
CA ALA A 660 -16.47 -40.58 -19.30
C ALA A 660 -17.56 -39.50 -19.34
N ARG A 661 -17.19 -38.22 -19.44
CA ARG A 661 -18.14 -37.11 -19.59
C ARG A 661 -19.05 -37.31 -20.80
N ASP A 662 -18.49 -37.70 -21.95
CA ASP A 662 -19.27 -37.99 -23.17
C ASP A 662 -20.25 -39.14 -22.98
N LEU A 663 -19.82 -40.23 -22.34
CA LEU A 663 -20.69 -41.36 -22.00
C LEU A 663 -21.83 -40.94 -21.07
N ALA A 664 -21.53 -40.17 -20.01
CA ALA A 664 -22.53 -39.69 -19.06
C ALA A 664 -23.53 -38.74 -19.73
N ASN A 665 -23.07 -37.83 -20.59
CA ASN A 665 -23.93 -36.94 -21.39
C ASN A 665 -24.82 -37.72 -22.39
N ALA A 666 -24.39 -38.89 -22.85
CA ALA A 666 -25.20 -39.81 -23.65
C ALA A 666 -26.20 -40.64 -22.81
N GLY A 667 -26.20 -40.47 -21.48
CA GLY A 667 -27.05 -41.21 -20.54
C GLY A 667 -26.43 -42.53 -20.03
N GLU A 668 -25.18 -42.81 -20.36
CA GLU A 668 -24.43 -44.02 -19.97
C GLU A 668 -23.57 -43.77 -18.72
N VAL A 669 -24.19 -43.25 -17.65
CA VAL A 669 -23.48 -42.80 -16.43
C VAL A 669 -22.68 -43.92 -15.74
N GLU A 670 -23.18 -45.15 -15.69
CA GLU A 670 -22.41 -46.27 -15.12
C GLU A 670 -21.16 -46.57 -15.96
N ALA A 671 -21.27 -46.55 -17.29
CA ALA A 671 -20.12 -46.75 -18.17
C ALA A 671 -19.10 -45.61 -18.05
N ALA A 672 -19.57 -44.38 -17.81
CA ALA A 672 -18.69 -43.24 -17.53
C ALA A 672 -17.86 -43.45 -16.26
N ILE A 673 -18.51 -43.86 -15.16
CA ILE A 673 -17.83 -44.17 -13.90
C ILE A 673 -16.81 -45.29 -14.10
N ASP A 674 -17.20 -46.38 -14.77
CA ASP A 674 -16.32 -47.51 -15.07
C ASP A 674 -15.08 -47.10 -15.89
N THR A 675 -15.23 -46.16 -16.84
CA THR A 675 -14.12 -45.62 -17.63
C THR A 675 -13.09 -44.89 -16.77
N VAL A 676 -13.52 -44.04 -15.83
CA VAL A 676 -12.60 -43.35 -14.91
C VAL A 676 -11.97 -44.33 -13.93
N VAL A 677 -12.76 -45.23 -13.34
CA VAL A 677 -12.25 -46.21 -12.37
C VAL A 677 -11.23 -47.16 -13.02
N ALA A 678 -11.39 -47.48 -14.30
CA ALA A 678 -10.45 -48.35 -15.02
C ALA A 678 -9.17 -47.63 -15.49
N SER A 679 -9.07 -46.30 -15.38
CA SER A 679 -7.92 -45.55 -15.88
C SER A 679 -6.71 -45.60 -14.95
N THR A 680 -6.91 -45.92 -13.67
CA THR A 680 -5.86 -46.04 -12.66
C THR A 680 -6.24 -47.09 -11.61
N ASP A 681 -5.25 -47.80 -11.08
CA ASP A 681 -5.42 -48.73 -9.96
C ASP A 681 -5.35 -48.01 -8.58
N ASP A 682 -4.96 -46.73 -8.56
CA ASP A 682 -4.90 -45.90 -7.35
C ASP A 682 -6.31 -45.40 -6.98
N LEU A 683 -6.81 -45.84 -5.82
CA LEU A 683 -8.16 -45.50 -5.38
C LEU A 683 -8.31 -44.03 -4.96
N ALA A 684 -7.25 -43.36 -4.50
CA ALA A 684 -7.28 -41.93 -4.19
C ALA A 684 -7.36 -41.11 -5.47
N GLU A 685 -6.58 -41.50 -6.49
CA GLU A 685 -6.64 -40.89 -7.81
C GLU A 685 -8.02 -41.10 -8.46
N GLN A 686 -8.63 -42.29 -8.33
CA GLN A 686 -10.02 -42.51 -8.78
C GLN A 686 -11.00 -41.55 -8.11
N VAL A 687 -10.91 -41.33 -6.80
CA VAL A 687 -11.77 -40.37 -6.09
C VAL A 687 -11.53 -38.96 -6.60
N GLU A 688 -10.28 -38.56 -6.82
CA GLU A 688 -9.94 -37.25 -7.39
C GLU A 688 -10.53 -37.05 -8.80
N LEU A 689 -10.30 -37.98 -9.72
CA LEU A 689 -10.81 -37.93 -11.10
C LEU A 689 -12.34 -38.02 -11.21
N LEU A 690 -13.02 -38.59 -10.20
CA LEU A 690 -14.48 -38.53 -10.11
C LEU A 690 -14.98 -37.19 -9.53
N THR A 691 -14.12 -36.45 -8.82
CA THR A 691 -14.49 -35.24 -8.06
C THR A 691 -13.74 -33.98 -8.54
N PHE A 692 -12.67 -33.60 -7.85
CA PHE A 692 -11.88 -32.39 -8.07
C PHE A 692 -10.51 -32.50 -7.35
N THR A 693 -9.53 -31.69 -7.75
CA THR A 693 -8.21 -31.62 -7.07
C THR A 693 -8.27 -30.86 -5.75
N GLY A 694 -7.64 -31.39 -4.70
CA GLY A 694 -7.57 -30.78 -3.36
C GLY A 694 -8.55 -31.38 -2.33
N GLU A 695 -8.56 -30.81 -1.12
CA GLU A 695 -9.33 -31.30 0.04
C GLU A 695 -10.65 -30.55 0.29
N GLY A 696 -11.01 -29.60 -0.59
CA GLY A 696 -12.27 -28.85 -0.49
C GLY A 696 -12.25 -27.66 0.46
N SER A 697 -11.08 -27.08 0.75
CA SER A 697 -10.96 -25.80 1.46
C SER A 697 -11.39 -24.59 0.61
N THR A 698 -11.27 -24.71 -0.71
CA THR A 698 -11.70 -23.70 -1.70
C THR A 698 -12.34 -24.42 -2.89
N GLN A 699 -13.07 -23.67 -3.74
CA GLN A 699 -13.54 -24.18 -5.04
C GLN A 699 -12.49 -24.04 -6.16
N SER A 700 -11.30 -23.53 -5.84
CA SER A 700 -10.20 -23.34 -6.80
C SER A 700 -9.43 -24.64 -6.98
N GLY A 701 -9.49 -25.23 -8.16
CA GLY A 701 -8.83 -26.49 -8.49
C GLY A 701 -9.41 -27.11 -9.76
N LYS A 702 -8.68 -28.06 -10.37
CA LYS A 702 -9.12 -28.74 -11.60
C LYS A 702 -10.45 -29.46 -11.35
N ARG A 703 -11.43 -29.17 -12.21
CA ARG A 703 -12.76 -29.75 -12.18
C ARG A 703 -12.75 -31.06 -12.96
N TYR A 704 -13.12 -32.17 -12.31
CA TYR A 704 -13.23 -33.47 -12.97
C TYR A 704 -14.69 -33.90 -13.11
N LEU A 705 -14.96 -35.21 -13.22
CA LEU A 705 -16.20 -35.72 -13.82
C LEU A 705 -17.48 -35.16 -13.18
N ALA A 706 -17.62 -35.22 -11.85
CA ALA A 706 -18.84 -34.74 -11.18
C ALA A 706 -19.06 -33.23 -11.35
N ARG A 707 -18.00 -32.43 -11.28
CA ARG A 707 -18.08 -30.97 -11.45
C ARG A 707 -18.34 -30.59 -12.91
N LEU A 708 -17.68 -31.25 -13.86
CA LEU A 708 -17.93 -31.06 -15.29
C LEU A 708 -19.38 -31.40 -15.66
N LEU A 709 -19.95 -32.47 -15.11
CA LEU A 709 -21.35 -32.84 -15.34
C LEU A 709 -22.33 -31.86 -14.70
N TRP A 710 -21.98 -31.29 -13.55
CA TRP A 710 -22.79 -30.23 -12.94
C TRP A 710 -22.83 -28.99 -13.83
N ASP A 711 -21.66 -28.58 -14.34
CA ASP A 711 -21.51 -27.44 -15.24
C ASP A 711 -22.24 -27.69 -16.59
N ASP A 712 -22.28 -28.94 -17.06
CA ASP A 712 -23.06 -29.38 -18.24
C ASP A 712 -24.59 -29.37 -18.02
N GLY A 713 -25.06 -29.08 -16.81
CA GLY A 713 -26.48 -29.12 -16.46
C GLY A 713 -27.03 -30.55 -16.32
N GLN A 714 -26.19 -31.51 -15.93
CA GLN A 714 -26.54 -32.91 -15.66
C GLN A 714 -26.49 -33.24 -14.14
N PRO A 715 -27.35 -32.60 -13.31
CA PRO A 715 -27.23 -32.70 -11.86
C PRO A 715 -27.46 -34.12 -11.32
N GLU A 716 -28.28 -34.95 -11.98
CA GLU A 716 -28.46 -36.36 -11.61
C GLU A 716 -27.23 -37.21 -11.92
N ALA A 717 -26.55 -36.96 -13.05
CA ALA A 717 -25.33 -37.68 -13.41
C ALA A 717 -24.17 -37.27 -12.50
N ALA A 718 -24.01 -35.97 -12.25
CA ALA A 718 -23.04 -35.43 -11.29
C ALA A 718 -23.21 -36.06 -9.90
N LEU A 719 -24.45 -36.18 -9.42
CA LEU A 719 -24.75 -36.84 -8.16
C LEU A 719 -24.38 -38.33 -8.17
N ALA A 720 -24.71 -39.06 -9.23
CA ALA A 720 -24.37 -40.48 -9.33
C ALA A 720 -22.86 -40.71 -9.33
N VAL A 721 -22.09 -39.83 -9.96
CA VAL A 721 -20.62 -39.84 -9.93
C VAL A 721 -20.11 -39.54 -8.52
N ALA A 722 -20.67 -38.54 -7.83
CA ALA A 722 -20.33 -38.25 -6.43
C ALA A 722 -20.66 -39.44 -5.50
N ASP A 723 -21.78 -40.13 -5.72
CA ASP A 723 -22.13 -41.36 -5.00
C ASP A 723 -21.12 -42.48 -5.25
N ALA A 724 -20.65 -42.68 -6.48
CA ALA A 724 -19.62 -43.66 -6.78
C ALA A 724 -18.27 -43.31 -6.13
N ALA A 725 -17.87 -42.03 -6.17
CA ALA A 725 -16.67 -41.56 -5.45
C ALA A 725 -16.79 -41.80 -3.95
N PHE A 726 -17.96 -41.55 -3.35
CA PHE A 726 -18.21 -41.80 -1.95
C PHE A 726 -18.15 -43.29 -1.61
N ASP A 727 -18.70 -44.16 -2.47
CA ASP A 727 -18.65 -45.61 -2.29
C ASP A 727 -17.20 -46.14 -2.36
N ILE A 728 -16.37 -45.60 -3.25
CA ILE A 728 -14.92 -45.92 -3.31
C ILE A 728 -14.24 -45.44 -2.02
N ALA A 729 -14.40 -44.16 -1.67
CA ALA A 729 -13.76 -43.54 -0.51
C ALA A 729 -14.16 -44.17 0.83
N THR A 730 -15.33 -44.79 0.91
CA THR A 730 -15.81 -45.51 2.10
C THR A 730 -15.60 -47.03 2.04
N SER A 731 -15.03 -47.54 0.95
CA SER A 731 -14.80 -48.98 0.75
C SER A 731 -13.70 -49.53 1.66
N ALA A 732 -13.77 -50.84 1.95
CA ALA A 732 -12.71 -51.52 2.70
C ALA A 732 -11.36 -51.55 1.97
N ALA A 733 -11.36 -51.43 0.63
CA ALA A 733 -10.15 -51.40 -0.18
C ALA A 733 -9.44 -50.05 -0.06
N PHE A 734 -10.19 -48.94 -0.19
CA PHE A 734 -9.67 -47.59 0.04
C PHE A 734 -9.13 -47.46 1.45
N ALA A 735 -9.88 -47.97 2.42
CA ALA A 735 -9.47 -48.00 3.81
C ALA A 735 -8.20 -48.85 4.06
N ALA A 736 -7.87 -49.80 3.19
CA ALA A 736 -6.62 -50.57 3.28
C ALA A 736 -5.44 -49.89 2.56
N ALA A 737 -5.72 -49.11 1.51
CA ALA A 737 -4.72 -48.33 0.76
C ALA A 737 -4.30 -47.06 1.52
N GLU A 738 -5.28 -46.29 1.99
CA GLU A 738 -5.04 -45.02 2.66
C GLU A 738 -4.99 -45.17 4.18
N THR A 739 -3.78 -45.02 4.72
CA THR A 739 -3.49 -45.27 6.14
C THR A 739 -3.34 -44.00 6.97
N THR A 740 -3.01 -42.86 6.36
CA THR A 740 -2.90 -41.57 7.05
C THR A 740 -4.26 -40.85 7.07
N PRO A 741 -4.57 -40.04 8.11
CA PRO A 741 -5.82 -39.29 8.18
C PRO A 741 -6.04 -38.31 7.02
N GLY A 742 -4.97 -37.66 6.55
CA GLY A 742 -5.04 -36.70 5.43
C GLY A 742 -5.54 -37.37 4.16
N ASN A 743 -4.99 -38.54 3.81
CA ASN A 743 -5.46 -39.25 2.62
C ASN A 743 -6.80 -39.93 2.87
N TYR A 744 -6.97 -40.59 4.02
CA TYR A 744 -8.16 -41.40 4.29
C TYR A 744 -9.44 -40.55 4.46
N LEU A 745 -9.34 -39.42 5.18
CA LEU A 745 -10.45 -38.49 5.37
C LEU A 745 -10.38 -37.36 4.34
N GLY A 746 -9.30 -36.58 4.34
CA GLY A 746 -9.14 -35.37 3.53
C GLY A 746 -9.30 -35.63 2.03
N GLN A 747 -8.50 -36.54 1.47
CA GLN A 747 -8.62 -36.99 0.07
C GLN A 747 -9.69 -38.07 -0.15
N GLY A 748 -10.37 -38.51 0.90
CA GLY A 748 -11.37 -39.57 0.87
C GLY A 748 -12.78 -39.04 1.09
N CYS A 749 -13.48 -39.60 2.07
CA CYS A 749 -14.92 -39.34 2.22
C CYS A 749 -15.28 -37.90 2.61
N ARG A 750 -14.33 -37.12 3.20
CA ARG A 750 -14.58 -35.73 3.62
C ARG A 750 -14.70 -34.81 2.41
N LYS A 751 -13.76 -34.85 1.46
CA LYS A 751 -13.87 -34.02 0.24
C LYS A 751 -15.11 -34.34 -0.56
N VAL A 752 -15.52 -35.61 -0.61
CA VAL A 752 -16.75 -36.00 -1.31
C VAL A 752 -17.99 -35.47 -0.56
N ALA A 753 -17.98 -35.46 0.78
CA ALA A 753 -19.04 -34.83 1.56
C ALA A 753 -19.17 -33.32 1.27
N ILE A 754 -18.03 -32.62 1.14
CA ILE A 754 -17.98 -31.20 0.73
C ILE A 754 -18.50 -31.02 -0.71
N LEU A 755 -18.16 -31.93 -1.63
CA LEU A 755 -18.68 -31.89 -3.00
C LEU A 755 -20.21 -31.88 -3.03
N TYR A 756 -20.89 -32.68 -2.21
CA TYR A 756 -22.35 -32.64 -2.14
C TYR A 756 -22.89 -31.27 -1.73
N HIS A 757 -22.17 -30.52 -0.89
CA HIS A 757 -22.55 -29.15 -0.54
C HIS A 757 -22.44 -28.24 -1.76
N TRP A 758 -21.35 -28.34 -2.53
CA TRP A 758 -21.16 -27.57 -3.77
C TRP A 758 -22.14 -27.95 -4.88
N LEU A 759 -22.66 -29.18 -4.89
CA LEU A 759 -23.74 -29.62 -5.77
C LEU A 759 -25.14 -29.23 -5.24
N GLU A 760 -25.21 -28.31 -4.27
CA GLU A 760 -26.44 -27.80 -3.64
C GLU A 760 -27.29 -28.90 -2.95
N ARG A 761 -26.65 -29.96 -2.44
CA ARG A 761 -27.28 -31.06 -1.71
C ARG A 761 -26.93 -31.05 -0.23
N THR A 762 -27.20 -29.94 0.45
CA THR A 762 -26.80 -29.69 1.85
C THR A 762 -27.21 -30.79 2.84
N ASP A 763 -28.44 -31.30 2.75
CA ASP A 763 -28.90 -32.41 3.62
C ASP A 763 -28.10 -33.70 3.40
N LEU A 764 -27.75 -33.98 2.14
CA LEU A 764 -26.97 -35.14 1.78
C LEU A 764 -25.51 -34.96 2.18
N ALA A 765 -24.94 -33.76 1.98
CA ALA A 765 -23.61 -33.39 2.46
C ALA A 765 -23.46 -33.68 3.96
N ARG A 766 -24.44 -33.26 4.77
CA ARG A 766 -24.48 -33.57 6.20
C ARG A 766 -24.53 -35.07 6.48
N THR A 767 -25.44 -35.79 5.83
CA THR A 767 -25.57 -37.25 6.00
C THR A 767 -24.28 -38.00 5.62
N ARG A 768 -23.60 -37.56 4.55
CA ARG A 768 -22.36 -38.15 4.05
C ARG A 768 -21.18 -37.81 4.95
N MET A 769 -21.15 -36.58 5.49
CA MET A 769 -20.17 -36.18 6.50
C MET A 769 -20.35 -36.96 7.80
N ASP A 770 -21.58 -37.20 8.26
CA ASP A 770 -21.87 -38.05 9.42
C ASP A 770 -21.33 -39.48 9.23
N ALA A 771 -21.54 -40.05 8.03
CA ALA A 771 -21.02 -41.37 7.69
C ALA A 771 -19.47 -41.39 7.63
N CYS A 772 -18.86 -40.35 7.06
CA CYS A 772 -17.41 -40.20 7.02
C CYS A 772 -16.82 -40.07 8.43
N ALA A 773 -17.45 -39.27 9.29
CA ALA A 773 -17.05 -39.10 10.68
C ALA A 773 -17.11 -40.44 11.44
N ALA A 774 -18.18 -41.22 11.28
CA ALA A 774 -18.28 -42.54 11.90
C ALA A 774 -17.15 -43.50 11.47
N LEU A 775 -16.72 -43.43 10.20
CA LEU A 775 -15.59 -44.21 9.69
C LEU A 775 -14.26 -43.76 10.30
N GLY A 776 -14.00 -42.45 10.32
CA GLY A 776 -12.83 -41.87 10.98
C GLY A 776 -12.75 -42.23 12.46
N GLU A 777 -13.86 -42.06 13.19
CA GLU A 777 -13.98 -42.41 14.61
C GLU A 777 -13.66 -43.89 14.88
N SER A 778 -14.13 -44.79 14.01
CA SER A 778 -13.86 -46.24 14.14
C SER A 778 -12.38 -46.61 13.99
N ARG A 779 -11.57 -45.70 13.41
CA ARG A 779 -10.15 -45.89 13.12
C ARG A 779 -9.21 -45.13 14.06
N MET A 780 -9.74 -44.26 14.92
CA MET A 780 -8.92 -43.46 15.85
C MET A 780 -7.91 -44.31 16.63
N SER A 781 -8.29 -45.50 17.11
CA SER A 781 -7.38 -46.38 17.86
C SER A 781 -6.24 -47.00 17.03
N GLN A 782 -6.28 -46.90 15.71
CA GLN A 782 -5.27 -47.40 14.78
C GLN A 782 -4.20 -46.34 14.45
N TRP A 783 -4.54 -45.07 14.69
CA TRP A 783 -3.67 -43.92 14.45
C TRP A 783 -2.88 -43.57 15.71
N SER A 784 -1.68 -43.01 15.49
CA SER A 784 -0.91 -42.36 16.55
C SER A 784 -1.66 -41.14 17.11
N THR A 785 -1.23 -40.60 18.26
CA THR A 785 -1.89 -39.42 18.86
C THR A 785 -1.90 -38.21 17.91
N GLU A 786 -0.81 -37.99 17.17
CA GLU A 786 -0.69 -36.92 16.18
C GLU A 786 -1.65 -37.12 15.01
N GLU A 787 -1.73 -38.35 14.48
CA GLU A 787 -2.68 -38.68 13.43
C GLU A 787 -4.13 -38.60 13.93
N GLN A 788 -4.43 -38.96 15.18
CA GLN A 788 -5.75 -38.76 15.77
C GLN A 788 -6.10 -37.28 15.88
N ALA A 789 -5.16 -36.41 16.27
CA ALA A 789 -5.36 -34.97 16.29
C ALA A 789 -5.67 -34.45 14.87
N LYS A 790 -4.86 -34.80 13.88
CA LYS A 790 -5.09 -34.45 12.47
C LYS A 790 -6.45 -34.95 11.97
N ALA A 791 -6.88 -36.15 12.37
CA ALA A 791 -8.17 -36.69 12.01
C ALA A 791 -9.34 -35.87 12.60
N TRP A 792 -9.24 -35.43 13.86
CA TRP A 792 -10.25 -34.56 14.45
C TRP A 792 -10.30 -33.19 13.77
N GLY A 793 -9.13 -32.58 13.47
CA GLY A 793 -9.06 -31.33 12.72
C GLY A 793 -9.72 -31.44 11.33
N GLN A 794 -9.45 -32.53 10.61
CA GLN A 794 -10.11 -32.83 9.33
C GLN A 794 -11.63 -32.92 9.48
N LEU A 795 -12.14 -33.65 10.48
CA LEU A 795 -13.58 -33.74 10.72
C LEU A 795 -14.20 -32.38 11.10
N ALA A 796 -13.56 -31.62 11.98
CA ALA A 796 -14.00 -30.29 12.38
C ALA A 796 -14.09 -29.34 11.18
N GLY A 797 -13.03 -29.29 10.37
CA GLY A 797 -13.00 -28.52 9.12
C GLY A 797 -14.05 -29.00 8.12
N GLY A 798 -14.28 -30.31 8.01
CA GLY A 798 -15.31 -30.89 7.13
C GLY A 798 -16.72 -30.40 7.48
N TYR A 799 -17.07 -30.39 8.78
CA TYR A 799 -18.36 -29.84 9.23
C TYR A 799 -18.42 -28.31 9.09
N TYR A 800 -17.30 -27.61 9.26
CA TYR A 800 -17.21 -26.17 9.01
C TYR A 800 -17.56 -25.83 7.54
N PHE A 801 -16.90 -26.46 6.56
CA PHE A 801 -17.09 -26.16 5.14
C PHE A 801 -18.48 -26.52 4.59
N ILE A 802 -19.26 -27.34 5.29
CA ILE A 802 -20.66 -27.64 4.93
C ILE A 802 -21.69 -26.82 5.76
N GLY A 803 -21.22 -25.84 6.55
CA GLY A 803 -22.07 -24.96 7.37
C GLY A 803 -22.69 -25.62 8.60
N ALA A 804 -22.07 -26.68 9.13
CA ALA A 804 -22.52 -27.41 10.32
C ALA A 804 -21.70 -27.03 11.57
N PHE A 805 -21.72 -25.74 11.92
CA PHE A 805 -20.87 -25.12 12.95
C PHE A 805 -20.99 -25.76 14.36
N GLU A 806 -22.20 -26.12 14.81
CA GLU A 806 -22.38 -26.77 16.12
C GLU A 806 -21.70 -28.15 16.20
N THR A 807 -21.77 -28.93 15.12
CA THR A 807 -21.08 -30.22 15.02
C THR A 807 -19.58 -30.02 14.86
N SER A 808 -19.15 -29.01 14.10
CA SER A 808 -17.74 -28.63 13.99
C SER A 808 -17.15 -28.36 15.38
N GLN A 809 -17.82 -27.55 16.21
CA GLN A 809 -17.38 -27.27 17.57
C GLN A 809 -17.19 -28.53 18.42
N THR A 810 -18.08 -29.51 18.30
CA THR A 810 -17.95 -30.80 19.00
C THR A 810 -16.65 -31.53 18.64
N TYR A 811 -16.20 -31.44 17.39
CA TYR A 811 -14.95 -32.04 16.95
C TYR A 811 -13.72 -31.18 17.31
N LEU A 812 -13.85 -29.85 17.33
CA LEU A 812 -12.81 -28.94 17.85
C LEU A 812 -12.48 -29.25 19.31
N ASP A 813 -13.49 -29.49 20.15
CA ASP A 813 -13.27 -29.84 21.58
C ASP A 813 -12.52 -31.19 21.74
N ARG A 814 -12.77 -32.15 20.84
CA ARG A 814 -12.04 -33.43 20.84
C ARG A 814 -10.61 -33.26 20.35
N TRP A 815 -10.42 -32.42 19.33
CA TRP A 815 -9.12 -32.09 18.77
C TRP A 815 -8.22 -31.46 19.84
N GLU A 816 -8.71 -30.41 20.52
CA GLU A 816 -8.00 -29.72 21.61
C GLU A 816 -7.46 -30.70 22.66
N SER A 817 -8.29 -31.67 23.08
CA SER A 817 -7.89 -32.67 24.10
C SER A 817 -6.68 -33.54 23.70
N LEU A 818 -6.38 -33.64 22.39
CA LEU A 818 -5.22 -34.38 21.88
C LEU A 818 -4.03 -33.47 21.57
N ILE A 819 -4.24 -32.21 21.18
CA ILE A 819 -3.15 -31.28 20.88
C ILE A 819 -2.22 -31.16 22.10
N ASP A 820 -2.78 -31.05 23.31
CA ASP A 820 -2.01 -31.00 24.57
C ASP A 820 -1.11 -32.22 24.81
N GLN A 821 -1.44 -33.36 24.19
CA GLN A 821 -0.70 -34.62 24.35
C GLN A 821 0.42 -34.78 23.33
N LEU A 822 0.51 -33.91 22.32
CA LEU A 822 1.56 -33.95 21.30
C LEU A 822 2.91 -33.54 21.91
N GLY A 823 3.96 -34.25 21.48
CA GLY A 823 5.32 -34.05 22.00
C GLY A 823 6.07 -32.89 21.35
N ASP A 824 5.76 -32.59 20.08
CA ASP A 824 6.40 -31.53 19.31
C ASP A 824 5.67 -30.19 19.50
N SER A 825 6.41 -29.14 19.88
CA SER A 825 5.84 -27.83 20.13
C SER A 825 5.41 -27.09 18.87
N GLY A 826 6.12 -27.26 17.75
CA GLY A 826 5.76 -26.65 16.46
C GLY A 826 4.45 -27.23 15.93
N THR A 827 4.31 -28.56 15.97
CA THR A 827 3.04 -29.24 15.61
C THR A 827 1.89 -28.78 16.50
N ARG A 828 2.10 -28.63 17.82
CA ARG A 828 1.05 -28.08 18.71
C ARG A 828 0.65 -26.66 18.32
N ALA A 829 1.64 -25.80 18.04
CA ALA A 829 1.39 -24.42 17.66
C ALA A 829 0.54 -24.36 16.38
N SER A 830 0.96 -25.04 15.32
CA SER A 830 0.20 -25.11 14.06
C SER A 830 -1.25 -25.59 14.25
N GLN A 831 -1.46 -26.68 15.01
CA GLN A 831 -2.80 -27.22 15.23
C GLN A 831 -3.68 -26.26 16.06
N TYR A 832 -3.09 -25.52 17.01
CA TYR A 832 -3.81 -24.50 17.78
C TYR A 832 -4.18 -23.26 16.93
N ALA A 833 -3.29 -22.85 16.03
CA ALA A 833 -3.56 -21.74 15.10
C ALA A 833 -4.74 -22.06 14.15
N ASP A 834 -4.73 -23.23 13.51
CA ASP A 834 -5.83 -23.70 12.67
C ASP A 834 -7.17 -23.76 13.43
N MET A 835 -7.13 -24.27 14.68
CA MET A 835 -8.30 -24.35 15.54
C MET A 835 -8.86 -22.97 15.91
N ALA A 836 -8.00 -21.96 16.06
CA ALA A 836 -8.43 -20.61 16.41
C ALA A 836 -9.34 -20.03 15.31
N LEU A 837 -8.97 -20.18 14.04
CA LEU A 837 -9.77 -19.70 12.91
C LEU A 837 -11.15 -20.37 12.87
N PHE A 838 -11.23 -21.71 12.98
CA PHE A 838 -12.52 -22.41 12.98
C PHE A 838 -13.41 -22.00 14.17
N ARG A 839 -12.82 -21.75 15.34
CA ARG A 839 -13.58 -21.26 16.52
C ARG A 839 -14.10 -19.84 16.31
N ALA A 840 -13.30 -18.96 15.70
CA ALA A 840 -13.71 -17.61 15.37
C ALA A 840 -14.88 -17.62 14.37
N SER A 841 -14.81 -18.45 13.33
CA SER A 841 -15.89 -18.60 12.37
C SER A 841 -17.18 -19.20 12.95
N ASN A 842 -17.08 -19.96 14.04
CA ASN A 842 -18.22 -20.42 14.83
C ASN A 842 -18.73 -19.35 15.84
N ALA A 843 -18.30 -18.09 15.71
CA ALA A 843 -18.57 -16.99 16.64
C ALA A 843 -18.19 -17.28 18.11
N SER A 844 -17.20 -18.16 18.32
CA SER A 844 -16.69 -18.55 19.65
C SER A 844 -15.37 -17.85 19.95
N TYR A 845 -15.39 -16.50 19.98
CA TYR A 845 -14.18 -15.68 20.04
C TYR A 845 -13.30 -15.95 21.27
N ASP A 846 -13.87 -16.12 22.46
CA ASP A 846 -13.11 -16.48 23.67
C ASP A 846 -12.29 -17.77 23.49
N LEU A 847 -12.89 -18.78 22.84
CA LEU A 847 -12.21 -20.05 22.58
C LEU A 847 -11.19 -19.92 21.45
N ALA A 848 -11.45 -19.05 20.47
CA ALA A 848 -10.49 -18.73 19.41
C ALA A 848 -9.23 -18.08 19.99
N LEU A 849 -9.39 -17.08 20.86
CA LEU A 849 -8.29 -16.42 21.56
C LEU A 849 -7.54 -17.38 22.48
N ALA A 850 -8.25 -18.27 23.18
CA ALA A 850 -7.61 -19.31 23.99
C ALA A 850 -6.74 -20.25 23.13
N SER A 851 -7.23 -20.65 21.95
CA SER A 851 -6.44 -21.44 21.00
C SER A 851 -5.23 -20.67 20.48
N MET A 852 -5.40 -19.41 20.08
CA MET A 852 -4.28 -18.56 19.64
C MET A 852 -3.24 -18.40 20.75
N ALA A 853 -3.66 -18.15 22.00
CA ALA A 853 -2.76 -18.05 23.13
C ALA A 853 -1.99 -19.36 23.39
N ALA A 854 -2.64 -20.51 23.23
CA ALA A 854 -1.99 -21.81 23.32
C ALA A 854 -0.98 -22.02 22.17
N SER A 855 -1.30 -21.55 20.96
CA SER A 855 -0.37 -21.54 19.82
C SER A 855 0.86 -20.67 20.09
N VAL A 856 0.66 -19.45 20.58
CA VAL A 856 1.75 -18.54 20.98
C VAL A 856 2.62 -19.19 22.05
N GLN A 857 2.03 -19.78 23.09
CA GLN A 857 2.79 -20.46 24.13
C GLN A 857 3.60 -21.65 23.58
N ALA A 858 3.01 -22.46 22.69
CA ALA A 858 3.69 -23.57 22.06
C ALA A 858 4.87 -23.08 21.19
N SER A 859 4.66 -22.03 20.40
CA SER A 859 5.69 -21.37 19.59
C SER A 859 6.89 -20.94 20.42
N LEU A 860 6.65 -20.22 21.52
CA LEU A 860 7.68 -19.71 22.42
C LEU A 860 8.41 -20.81 23.22
N SER A 861 7.85 -22.02 23.24
CA SER A 861 8.48 -23.19 23.88
C SER A 861 9.32 -24.04 22.93
N ALA A 862 9.31 -23.74 21.62
CA ALA A 862 10.00 -24.53 20.61
C ALA A 862 11.54 -24.40 20.69
N ALA A 863 12.03 -23.23 21.09
CA ALA A 863 13.47 -22.96 21.26
C ALA A 863 13.76 -21.98 22.39
N THR A 864 15.01 -21.98 22.85
CA THR A 864 15.58 -21.04 23.82
C THR A 864 16.89 -20.46 23.28
N VAL A 865 17.30 -19.28 23.77
CA VAL A 865 18.55 -18.61 23.35
C VAL A 865 19.83 -19.44 23.54
N THR A 866 19.77 -20.56 24.28
CA THR A 866 20.89 -21.48 24.51
C THR A 866 20.93 -22.67 23.56
N ASP A 867 19.91 -22.84 22.72
CA ASP A 867 19.84 -23.91 21.74
C ASP A 867 20.81 -23.69 20.58
N ASN A 868 20.96 -24.72 19.76
CA ASN A 868 21.83 -24.64 18.59
C ASN A 868 21.18 -23.79 17.48
N GLN A 869 21.98 -23.38 16.49
CA GLN A 869 21.56 -22.45 15.44
C GLN A 869 20.44 -22.98 14.54
N GLU A 870 20.46 -24.27 14.21
CA GLU A 870 19.41 -24.92 13.39
C GLU A 870 18.07 -24.87 14.14
N THR A 871 18.07 -25.22 15.43
CA THR A 871 16.85 -25.15 16.26
C THR A 871 16.34 -23.72 16.47
N LEU A 872 17.23 -22.73 16.57
CA LEU A 872 16.83 -21.32 16.66
C LEU A 872 16.20 -20.85 15.35
N ASP A 873 16.86 -21.10 14.22
CA ASP A 873 16.40 -20.71 12.89
C ASP A 873 15.06 -21.38 12.57
N ASP A 874 14.93 -22.69 12.77
CA ASP A 874 13.69 -23.43 12.56
C ASP A 874 12.53 -22.82 13.38
N ALA A 875 12.75 -22.50 14.66
CA ALA A 875 11.70 -21.95 15.52
C ALA A 875 11.29 -20.51 15.14
N ILE A 876 12.23 -19.70 14.65
CA ILE A 876 11.95 -18.34 14.16
C ILE A 876 11.20 -18.43 12.83
N HIS A 877 11.70 -19.24 11.89
CA HIS A 877 11.11 -19.47 10.58
C HIS A 877 9.69 -20.03 10.67
N ASP A 878 9.44 -20.95 11.59
CA ASP A 878 8.13 -21.54 11.84
C ASP A 878 7.10 -20.52 12.36
N VAL A 879 7.54 -19.40 12.96
CA VAL A 879 6.64 -18.29 13.32
C VAL A 879 6.55 -17.23 12.23
N LEU A 880 7.68 -16.68 11.77
CA LEU A 880 7.73 -15.54 10.85
C LEU A 880 7.56 -15.92 9.38
N GLY A 881 7.76 -17.19 9.03
CA GLY A 881 7.87 -17.67 7.66
C GLY A 881 9.26 -17.40 7.08
N GLY A 882 9.38 -17.52 5.76
CA GLY A 882 10.56 -17.06 5.01
C GLY A 882 10.21 -16.81 3.55
N SER A 883 11.21 -16.50 2.72
CA SER A 883 10.98 -16.07 1.33
C SER A 883 10.18 -17.11 0.51
N GLY A 884 8.86 -16.95 0.44
CA GLY A 884 7.92 -17.80 -0.29
C GLY A 884 7.19 -18.88 0.51
N ASN A 885 7.29 -18.89 1.85
CA ASN A 885 6.55 -19.82 2.72
C ASN A 885 5.85 -19.05 3.85
N THR A 886 4.57 -19.33 4.06
CA THR A 886 3.74 -18.71 5.10
C THR A 886 4.14 -19.23 6.49
N GLY A 887 4.28 -18.33 7.45
CA GLY A 887 4.57 -18.65 8.86
C GLY A 887 3.35 -18.41 9.74
N ARG A 888 3.38 -18.82 11.01
CA ARG A 888 2.23 -18.67 11.95
C ARG A 888 1.64 -17.27 12.07
N VAL A 889 2.45 -16.25 11.83
CA VAL A 889 1.99 -14.85 11.81
C VAL A 889 0.89 -14.62 10.77
N ASP A 890 0.87 -15.36 9.66
CA ASP A 890 -0.16 -15.27 8.63
C ASP A 890 -1.51 -15.79 9.15
N GLU A 891 -1.53 -16.91 9.90
CA GLU A 891 -2.75 -17.42 10.54
C GLU A 891 -3.23 -16.48 11.66
N TYR A 892 -2.31 -15.89 12.43
CA TYR A 892 -2.65 -14.87 13.43
C TYR A 892 -3.24 -13.62 12.80
N GLN A 893 -2.66 -13.16 11.68
CA GLN A 893 -3.19 -12.05 10.90
C GLN A 893 -4.58 -12.40 10.36
N SER A 894 -4.75 -13.57 9.75
CA SER A 894 -6.04 -14.02 9.22
C SER A 894 -7.13 -14.04 10.29
N LEU A 895 -6.78 -14.42 11.53
CA LEU A 895 -7.69 -14.33 12.67
C LEU A 895 -8.00 -12.89 13.06
N ILE A 896 -7.01 -12.00 13.12
CA ILE A 896 -7.21 -10.57 13.43
C ILE A 896 -8.12 -9.92 12.38
N GLU A 897 -7.87 -10.15 11.09
CA GLU A 897 -8.73 -9.67 9.99
C GLU A 897 -10.14 -10.25 10.07
N PHE A 898 -10.28 -11.55 10.34
CA PHE A 898 -11.58 -12.17 10.54
C PHE A 898 -12.35 -11.51 11.70
N LEU A 899 -11.68 -11.22 12.82
CA LEU A 899 -12.31 -10.57 13.97
C LEU A 899 -12.69 -9.11 13.67
N ARG A 900 -11.85 -8.36 12.95
CA ARG A 900 -12.15 -6.99 12.50
C ARG A 900 -13.33 -6.94 11.53
N THR A 901 -13.40 -7.85 10.56
CA THR A 901 -14.55 -7.97 9.63
C THR A 901 -15.85 -8.41 10.33
N ALA A 902 -15.75 -8.99 11.53
CA ALA A 902 -16.90 -9.34 12.35
C ALA A 902 -17.42 -8.18 13.22
N ILE A 903 -16.73 -7.04 13.27
CA ILE A 903 -17.21 -5.84 13.96
C ILE A 903 -18.45 -5.31 13.24
N GLY A 904 -19.57 -5.32 13.95
CA GLY A 904 -20.87 -4.95 13.37
C GLY A 904 -21.92 -4.72 14.45
N PRO A 905 -23.15 -4.32 14.06
CA PRO A 905 -24.14 -3.75 14.98
C PRO A 905 -24.68 -4.71 16.04
N GLU A 906 -24.52 -6.03 15.87
CA GLU A 906 -25.03 -7.02 16.83
C GLU A 906 -24.15 -7.17 18.08
N ALA A 907 -22.82 -7.00 17.95
CA ALA A 907 -21.87 -7.17 19.05
C ALA A 907 -20.50 -6.48 18.78
N PRO A 908 -20.47 -5.16 18.53
CA PRO A 908 -19.24 -4.46 18.12
C PRO A 908 -18.12 -4.64 19.14
N GLU A 909 -18.41 -4.36 20.41
CA GLU A 909 -17.48 -4.47 21.54
C GLU A 909 -16.88 -5.88 21.71
N THR A 910 -17.62 -6.94 21.38
CA THR A 910 -17.13 -8.32 21.58
C THR A 910 -16.13 -8.71 20.50
N ALA A 911 -16.41 -8.37 19.24
CA ALA A 911 -15.50 -8.65 18.13
C ALA A 911 -14.25 -7.75 18.20
N ALA A 912 -14.43 -6.47 18.54
CA ALA A 912 -13.34 -5.51 18.69
C ALA A 912 -12.40 -5.88 19.85
N ALA A 913 -12.93 -6.19 21.04
CA ALA A 913 -12.12 -6.67 22.16
C ALA A 913 -11.35 -7.96 21.80
N ALA A 914 -11.96 -8.86 21.02
CA ALA A 914 -11.26 -10.04 20.54
C ALA A 914 -10.16 -9.71 19.53
N ALA A 915 -10.39 -8.79 18.60
CA ALA A 915 -9.36 -8.33 17.67
C ALA A 915 -8.18 -7.69 18.41
N SER A 916 -8.43 -6.85 19.41
CA SER A 916 -7.41 -6.21 20.25
C SER A 916 -6.60 -7.23 21.08
N GLU A 917 -7.26 -8.24 21.67
CA GLU A 917 -6.53 -9.32 22.36
C GLU A 917 -5.70 -10.18 21.38
N ALA A 918 -6.22 -10.45 20.18
CA ALA A 918 -5.47 -11.16 19.14
C ALA A 918 -4.22 -10.37 18.69
N LYS A 919 -4.35 -9.06 18.49
CA LYS A 919 -3.22 -8.13 18.26
C LYS A 919 -2.19 -8.23 19.39
N ALA A 920 -2.62 -8.22 20.65
CA ALA A 920 -1.73 -8.36 21.82
C ALA A 920 -1.03 -9.73 21.90
N LEU A 921 -1.72 -10.82 21.53
CA LEU A 921 -1.13 -12.16 21.43
C LEU A 921 -0.06 -12.24 20.34
N LEU A 922 -0.28 -11.61 19.18
CA LEU A 922 0.72 -11.49 18.12
C LEU A 922 1.94 -10.70 18.62
N ARG A 923 1.76 -9.55 19.27
CA ARG A 923 2.89 -8.84 19.90
C ARG A 923 3.66 -9.72 20.89
N ARG A 924 2.95 -10.48 21.73
CA ARG A 924 3.57 -11.36 22.73
C ARG A 924 4.47 -12.43 22.09
N VAL A 925 4.10 -13.00 20.93
CA VAL A 925 4.99 -13.96 20.25
C VAL A 925 6.22 -13.25 19.67
N LEU A 926 6.07 -12.04 19.13
CA LEU A 926 7.14 -11.30 18.47
C LEU A 926 8.18 -10.77 19.47
N VAL A 927 7.75 -10.03 20.50
CA VAL A 927 8.64 -9.30 21.43
C VAL A 927 8.37 -9.55 22.91
N GLY A 928 7.38 -10.39 23.24
CA GLY A 928 7.02 -10.67 24.63
C GLY A 928 6.41 -9.45 25.35
N GLU A 929 6.32 -9.51 26.69
CA GLU A 929 5.73 -8.42 27.49
C GLU A 929 6.74 -7.34 27.88
N ASP A 930 8.02 -7.69 27.94
CA ASP A 930 9.11 -6.85 28.47
C ASP A 930 10.25 -6.62 27.46
N GLY A 931 10.09 -7.04 26.20
CA GLY A 931 11.13 -6.99 25.18
C GLY A 931 12.29 -7.99 25.39
N ALA A 932 12.27 -8.75 26.50
CA ALA A 932 13.27 -9.76 26.84
C ALA A 932 12.76 -11.20 26.64
N SER A 933 11.53 -11.33 26.14
CA SER A 933 10.85 -12.57 25.78
C SER A 933 10.37 -12.49 24.32
N GLY A 934 9.71 -13.53 23.80
CA GLY A 934 9.32 -13.56 22.38
C GLY A 934 10.43 -14.08 21.45
N LEU A 935 10.29 -13.80 20.14
CA LEU A 935 11.27 -14.13 19.12
C LEU A 935 12.48 -13.20 19.11
N LEU A 936 12.33 -11.94 19.52
CA LEU A 936 13.41 -10.94 19.45
C LEU A 936 14.73 -11.41 20.11
N PRO A 937 14.74 -12.03 21.30
CA PRO A 937 15.96 -12.61 21.89
C PRO A 937 16.51 -13.82 21.12
N LEU A 938 15.65 -14.62 20.48
CA LEU A 938 16.06 -15.77 19.67
C LEU A 938 16.78 -15.30 18.40
N ILE A 939 16.22 -14.28 17.73
CA ILE A 939 16.83 -13.65 16.56
C ILE A 939 18.20 -13.09 16.93
N ALA A 940 18.30 -12.38 18.06
CA ALA A 940 19.58 -11.84 18.54
C ALA A 940 20.64 -12.93 18.89
N ALA A 941 20.23 -14.18 19.07
CA ALA A 941 21.11 -15.32 19.36
C ALA A 941 21.60 -16.06 18.10
N LEU A 942 21.11 -15.70 16.91
CA LEU A 942 21.64 -16.20 15.64
C LEU A 942 23.09 -15.72 15.43
N ASN A 943 23.91 -16.51 14.73
CA ASN A 943 25.30 -16.18 14.46
C ASN A 943 25.47 -15.48 13.10
N ASP A 944 24.50 -15.61 12.19
CA ASP A 944 24.53 -14.98 10.87
C ASP A 944 23.88 -13.59 10.92
N PRO A 945 24.63 -12.50 10.67
CA PRO A 945 24.07 -11.16 10.65
C PRO A 945 23.03 -10.92 9.54
N GLU A 946 23.07 -11.67 8.44
CA GLU A 946 22.13 -11.53 7.33
C GLU A 946 20.75 -12.11 7.71
N ASP A 947 20.73 -13.27 8.35
CA ASP A 947 19.52 -13.88 8.90
C ASP A 947 18.93 -13.01 10.04
N GLN A 948 19.79 -12.48 10.92
CA GLN A 948 19.36 -11.54 11.95
C GLN A 948 18.67 -10.30 11.36
N GLU A 949 19.24 -9.72 10.30
CA GLU A 949 18.68 -8.54 9.65
C GLU A 949 17.33 -8.87 9.01
N THR A 950 17.25 -9.99 8.29
CA THR A 950 16.04 -10.46 7.60
C THR A 950 14.90 -10.68 8.60
N TYR A 951 15.11 -11.50 9.64
CA TYR A 951 14.06 -11.76 10.62
C TYR A 951 13.69 -10.53 11.45
N ARG A 952 14.61 -9.58 11.67
CA ARG A 952 14.27 -8.30 12.30
C ARG A 952 13.41 -7.42 11.41
N GLN A 953 13.62 -7.43 10.09
CA GLN A 953 12.74 -6.72 9.16
C GLN A 953 11.33 -7.31 9.19
N ASP A 954 11.21 -8.64 9.15
CA ASP A 954 9.92 -9.33 9.26
C ASP A 954 9.25 -9.04 10.61
N LEU A 955 10.01 -9.09 11.71
CA LEU A 955 9.49 -8.76 13.04
C LEU A 955 8.96 -7.32 13.14
N VAL A 956 9.66 -6.33 12.58
CA VAL A 956 9.21 -4.93 12.53
C VAL A 956 7.92 -4.79 11.71
N TYR A 957 7.86 -5.47 10.56
CA TYR A 957 6.66 -5.50 9.71
C TYR A 957 5.46 -6.05 10.49
N TRP A 958 5.61 -7.24 11.11
CA TRP A 958 4.53 -7.90 11.83
C TRP A 958 4.10 -7.18 13.10
N LEU A 959 5.01 -6.51 13.82
CA LEU A 959 4.65 -5.65 14.96
C LEU A 959 3.80 -4.47 14.52
N THR A 960 4.13 -3.85 13.39
CA THR A 960 3.35 -2.72 12.89
C THR A 960 1.97 -3.16 12.47
N TYR A 961 1.86 -4.29 11.75
CA TYR A 961 0.57 -4.86 11.36
C TYR A 961 -0.30 -5.26 12.57
N ALA A 962 0.33 -5.66 13.68
CA ALA A 962 -0.35 -5.92 14.94
C ALA A 962 -0.85 -4.65 15.66
N GLY A 963 -0.61 -3.45 15.13
CA GLY A 963 -0.98 -2.17 15.74
C GLY A 963 0.06 -1.60 16.72
N TYR A 964 1.28 -2.16 16.79
CA TYR A 964 2.33 -1.72 17.72
C TYR A 964 3.46 -0.95 17.03
N GLY A 965 3.08 0.00 16.16
CA GLY A 965 4.04 0.70 15.31
C GLY A 965 5.06 1.55 16.07
N SER A 966 4.73 2.13 17.23
CA SER A 966 5.72 2.88 18.04
C SER A 966 6.86 1.98 18.55
N GLU A 967 6.55 0.73 18.93
CA GLU A 967 7.57 -0.25 19.31
C GLU A 967 8.37 -0.72 18.09
N ALA A 968 7.68 -0.91 16.96
CA ALA A 968 8.30 -1.27 15.70
C ALA A 968 9.28 -0.18 15.20
N GLU A 969 8.93 1.11 15.37
CA GLU A 969 9.80 2.24 15.05
C GLU A 969 11.09 2.22 15.88
N VAL A 970 10.98 2.00 17.20
CA VAL A 970 12.16 1.91 18.08
C VAL A 970 13.12 0.84 17.59
N LEU A 971 12.58 -0.34 17.24
CA LEU A 971 13.37 -1.46 16.68
C LEU A 971 13.92 -1.17 15.27
N ALA A 972 13.15 -0.45 14.45
CA ALA A 972 13.59 -0.01 13.13
C ALA A 972 14.81 0.92 13.22
N ARG A 973 14.87 1.79 14.24
CA ARG A 973 15.96 2.76 14.45
C ARG A 973 17.24 2.18 15.05
N GLU A 974 17.23 0.94 15.57
CA GLU A 974 18.42 0.31 16.17
C GLU A 974 19.56 0.07 15.15
N VAL A 975 19.26 -0.03 13.85
CA VAL A 975 20.26 -0.31 12.82
C VAL A 975 21.01 0.97 12.39
N GLU A 976 22.34 0.93 12.42
CA GLU A 976 23.19 2.09 12.10
C GLU A 976 23.17 2.44 10.60
N LEU A 977 23.06 1.42 9.72
CA LEU A 977 23.09 1.62 8.28
C LEU A 977 21.79 2.29 7.82
N ALA A 978 21.91 3.49 7.24
CA ALA A 978 20.76 4.29 6.81
C ALA A 978 19.84 3.54 5.83
N THR A 979 20.38 2.76 4.89
CA THR A 979 19.56 1.99 3.93
C THR A 979 18.66 0.96 4.62
N SER A 980 19.21 0.15 5.53
CA SER A 980 18.44 -0.84 6.29
C SER A 980 17.45 -0.16 7.24
N ARG A 981 17.86 0.94 7.89
CA ARG A 981 16.98 1.72 8.78
C ARG A 981 15.77 2.25 8.01
N ASN A 982 16.02 2.90 6.87
CA ASN A 982 14.97 3.50 6.06
C ASN A 982 14.05 2.41 5.48
N ALA A 983 14.58 1.25 5.08
CA ALA A 983 13.76 0.11 4.64
C ALA A 983 12.83 -0.41 5.76
N ARG A 984 13.31 -0.49 7.01
CA ARG A 984 12.47 -0.85 8.16
C ARG A 984 11.42 0.21 8.48
N LEU A 985 11.81 1.49 8.49
CA LEU A 985 10.89 2.60 8.72
C LEU A 985 9.82 2.70 7.62
N ALA A 986 10.14 2.31 6.39
CA ALA A 986 9.18 2.25 5.29
C ALA A 986 8.06 1.25 5.58
N ARG A 987 8.39 0.07 6.11
CA ARG A 987 7.38 -0.91 6.55
C ARG A 987 6.49 -0.37 7.66
N VAL A 988 7.06 0.40 8.61
CA VAL A 988 6.27 1.03 9.68
C VAL A 988 5.29 2.05 9.09
N ALA A 989 5.79 2.94 8.21
CA ALA A 989 4.96 3.94 7.55
C ALA A 989 3.84 3.31 6.69
N GLU A 990 4.17 2.32 5.86
CA GLU A 990 3.20 1.61 5.01
C GLU A 990 2.02 1.04 5.84
N ALA A 991 2.33 0.39 6.97
CA ALA A 991 1.31 -0.21 7.81
C ALA A 991 0.51 0.82 8.63
N TRP A 992 1.10 1.92 9.09
CA TRP A 992 0.35 3.03 9.72
C TRP A 992 -0.67 3.64 8.76
N VAL A 993 -0.25 3.91 7.53
CA VAL A 993 -1.11 4.54 6.52
C VAL A 993 -2.23 3.61 6.05
N ALA A 994 -1.97 2.29 6.03
CA ALA A 994 -2.95 1.26 5.69
C ALA A 994 -3.82 0.82 6.89
N ALA A 995 -3.66 1.44 8.07
CA ALA A 995 -4.47 1.12 9.22
C ALA A 995 -5.95 1.40 8.95
N ASP A 996 -6.79 0.44 9.31
CA ASP A 996 -8.23 0.44 9.03
C ASP A 996 -8.93 -0.47 10.03
N ASP A 997 -9.64 0.03 11.03
CA ASP A 997 -10.26 -0.86 12.01
C ASP A 997 -11.54 -1.53 11.48
N TYR A 998 -12.08 -1.08 10.33
CA TYR A 998 -13.33 -1.57 9.73
C TYR A 998 -13.19 -2.03 8.26
N PRO A 999 -12.38 -3.06 7.97
CA PRO A 999 -12.01 -3.42 6.59
C PRO A 999 -13.16 -3.96 5.72
N SER A 1000 -14.34 -4.21 6.29
CA SER A 1000 -15.53 -4.68 5.57
C SER A 1000 -16.44 -3.54 5.06
N THR A 1001 -16.08 -2.27 5.29
CA THR A 1001 -16.91 -1.12 4.94
C THR A 1001 -16.06 0.08 4.54
N THR A 1002 -16.64 0.99 3.75
CA THR A 1002 -16.03 2.29 3.44
C THR A 1002 -16.59 3.42 4.32
N VAL A 1003 -17.46 3.09 5.27
CA VAL A 1003 -18.19 4.08 6.09
C VAL A 1003 -17.37 4.62 7.25
N ALA A 1004 -16.44 3.84 7.81
CA ALA A 1004 -15.61 4.25 8.93
C ALA A 1004 -14.20 3.68 8.79
N ARG A 1005 -13.21 4.52 9.16
CA ARG A 1005 -11.76 4.29 9.19
C ARG A 1005 -11.23 3.66 10.48
N PHE A 1006 -11.48 4.39 11.56
CA PHE A 1006 -10.63 4.42 12.74
C PHE A 1006 -11.45 4.20 14.00
N ASP A 1007 -10.83 3.53 14.96
CA ASP A 1007 -11.33 3.19 16.29
C ASP A 1007 -10.12 3.30 17.24
N TYR A 1008 -9.91 4.49 17.81
CA TYR A 1008 -8.65 4.84 18.47
C TYR A 1008 -8.38 4.00 19.73
N ASP A 1009 -9.40 3.76 20.55
CA ASP A 1009 -9.29 2.93 21.76
C ASP A 1009 -9.55 1.43 21.52
N GLY A 1010 -10.13 1.08 20.36
CA GLY A 1010 -10.37 -0.29 19.93
C GLY A 1010 -11.61 -0.93 20.56
N ASP A 1011 -12.61 -0.13 20.96
CA ASP A 1011 -13.87 -0.61 21.56
C ASP A 1011 -14.91 -1.09 20.54
N GLY A 1012 -14.64 -0.92 19.24
CA GLY A 1012 -15.51 -1.31 18.13
C GLY A 1012 -16.51 -0.24 17.73
N ARG A 1013 -16.37 1.00 18.21
CA ARG A 1013 -17.14 2.16 17.78
C ARG A 1013 -16.25 3.07 16.92
N PRO A 1014 -16.79 3.61 15.82
CA PRO A 1014 -16.02 4.48 14.95
C PRO A 1014 -15.81 5.86 15.59
N ASP A 1015 -14.60 6.38 15.53
CA ASP A 1015 -14.31 7.76 15.96
C ASP A 1015 -15.11 8.77 15.13
N PHE A 1016 -15.14 8.56 13.81
CA PHE A 1016 -15.88 9.35 12.83
C PHE A 1016 -16.21 8.51 11.59
N TYR A 1017 -17.24 8.93 10.86
CA TYR A 1017 -17.57 8.39 9.54
C TYR A 1017 -16.74 9.08 8.45
N SER A 1018 -16.45 8.33 7.39
CA SER A 1018 -15.80 8.83 6.17
C SER A 1018 -16.59 10.01 5.59
N PRO A 1019 -15.91 11.09 5.14
CA PRO A 1019 -16.56 12.26 4.53
C PRO A 1019 -17.37 11.90 3.27
N ASP A 1020 -16.92 10.89 2.51
CA ASP A 1020 -17.59 10.42 1.28
C ASP A 1020 -18.76 9.47 1.55
N SER A 1021 -19.01 9.10 2.80
CA SER A 1021 -20.13 8.22 3.16
C SER A 1021 -21.47 8.95 3.22
N THR A 1022 -22.48 8.38 2.58
CA THR A 1022 -23.87 8.88 2.57
C THR A 1022 -24.62 8.52 3.86
N GLU A 1023 -25.69 9.28 4.19
CA GLU A 1023 -26.57 8.99 5.33
C GLU A 1023 -27.20 7.58 5.25
N GLN A 1024 -27.49 7.10 4.04
CA GLN A 1024 -27.99 5.74 3.84
C GLN A 1024 -26.94 4.70 4.22
N GLN A 1025 -25.70 4.84 3.73
CA GLN A 1025 -24.60 3.93 4.07
C GLN A 1025 -24.32 3.91 5.57
N ARG A 1026 -24.33 5.08 6.24
CA ARG A 1026 -24.18 5.17 7.70
C ARG A 1026 -25.32 4.46 8.45
N THR A 1027 -26.55 4.57 7.95
CA THR A 1027 -27.71 3.86 8.51
C THR A 1027 -27.60 2.34 8.34
N GLU A 1028 -27.11 1.87 7.18
CA GLU A 1028 -26.88 0.45 6.89
C GLU A 1028 -25.71 -0.13 7.69
N PHE A 1029 -24.66 0.66 7.93
CA PHE A 1029 -23.53 0.30 8.78
C PHE A 1029 -23.95 0.07 10.23
N GLY A 1030 -24.86 0.90 10.75
CA GLY A 1030 -25.58 0.63 12.00
C GLY A 1030 -24.78 0.81 13.30
N LEU A 1031 -23.51 1.21 13.24
CA LEU A 1031 -22.69 1.62 14.40
C LEU A 1031 -22.81 3.13 14.62
N ALA A 1032 -23.01 3.54 15.87
CA ALA A 1032 -22.97 4.93 16.30
C ALA A 1032 -21.52 5.34 16.56
N LEU A 1033 -21.22 6.64 16.38
CA LEU A 1033 -19.93 7.20 16.77
C LEU A 1033 -19.59 6.87 18.23
N ASP A 1034 -18.30 6.70 18.50
CA ASP A 1034 -17.81 6.57 19.87
C ASP A 1034 -18.12 7.84 20.68
N ALA A 1035 -18.41 7.70 21.97
CA ALA A 1035 -18.69 8.81 22.86
C ALA A 1035 -17.51 9.15 23.79
N ASP A 1036 -16.43 8.37 23.76
CA ASP A 1036 -15.26 8.41 24.63
C ASP A 1036 -14.02 7.91 23.85
N ILE A 1037 -13.60 8.69 22.85
CA ILE A 1037 -12.66 8.25 21.79
C ILE A 1037 -11.34 7.66 22.32
N ASP A 1038 -10.83 8.14 23.45
CA ASP A 1038 -9.59 7.65 24.04
C ASP A 1038 -9.78 6.66 25.20
N GLY A 1039 -11.03 6.33 25.52
CA GLY A 1039 -11.43 5.36 26.53
C GLY A 1039 -11.05 5.74 27.97
N ASP A 1040 -10.79 7.02 28.25
CA ASP A 1040 -10.38 7.47 29.59
C ASP A 1040 -11.55 7.59 30.59
N GLY A 1041 -12.80 7.48 30.09
CA GLY A 1041 -14.04 7.55 30.85
C GLY A 1041 -14.67 8.94 30.91
N ILE A 1042 -14.15 9.92 30.17
CA ILE A 1042 -14.66 11.28 30.05
C ILE A 1042 -15.32 11.44 28.66
N PRO A 1043 -16.65 11.67 28.60
CA PRO A 1043 -17.31 11.79 27.30
C PRO A 1043 -16.79 12.97 26.46
N ASP A 1044 -16.63 12.79 25.14
CA ASP A 1044 -16.09 13.78 24.19
C ASP A 1044 -16.82 15.14 24.18
N ALA A 1045 -18.08 15.14 24.61
CA ALA A 1045 -18.87 16.37 24.78
C ALA A 1045 -18.35 17.27 25.92
N THR A 1046 -17.49 16.73 26.78
CA THR A 1046 -16.88 17.40 27.92
C THR A 1046 -15.37 17.17 28.02
N ASP A 1047 -14.83 16.24 27.24
CA ASP A 1047 -13.40 15.96 27.22
C ASP A 1047 -12.64 16.97 26.37
N ALA A 1048 -11.63 17.58 26.99
CA ALA A 1048 -10.77 18.54 26.34
C ALA A 1048 -9.58 17.88 25.64
N THR A 1049 -9.34 16.58 25.83
CA THR A 1049 -8.22 15.85 25.23
C THR A 1049 -8.65 14.51 24.61
N PRO A 1050 -9.63 14.50 23.68
CA PRO A 1050 -10.35 13.30 23.21
C PRO A 1050 -9.51 12.27 22.43
N TYR A 1051 -8.21 12.48 22.29
CA TYR A 1051 -7.28 11.55 21.65
C TYR A 1051 -6.03 11.36 22.52
N CYS A 1052 -6.15 11.58 23.83
CA CYS A 1052 -5.02 11.62 24.75
C CYS A 1052 -5.46 11.27 26.19
N ALA A 1053 -5.63 9.97 26.45
CA ALA A 1053 -6.05 9.47 27.76
C ALA A 1053 -5.07 9.79 28.90
N SER A 1054 -3.81 10.11 28.57
CA SER A 1054 -2.81 10.60 29.53
C SER A 1054 -1.83 11.58 28.87
N CYS A 1055 -2.06 12.88 29.06
CA CYS A 1055 -1.23 13.93 28.47
C CYS A 1055 -0.13 14.42 29.44
N ASP A 1056 1.12 14.38 29.00
CA ASP A 1056 2.22 15.18 29.52
C ASP A 1056 2.76 16.02 28.33
N LEU A 1057 2.68 17.35 28.42
CA LEU A 1057 3.25 18.30 27.44
C LEU A 1057 4.74 18.55 27.64
#